data_AF-A0A1V9YLI0-F1
#
_entry.id   AF-A0A1V9YLI0-F1
#
_cell.length_a   1.000
_cell.length_b   1.000
_cell.length_c   1.000
_cell.angle_alpha   90.00
_cell.angle_beta   90.00
_cell.angle_gamma   90.00
#
_symmetry.space_group_name_H-M   'P 1'
#
loop_
_entity.id
_entity.type
_entity.pdbx_description
1 polymer ?
#
loop_
_entity_poly.entity_id
_entity_poly.type
_entity_poly.pdbx_seq_one_letter_code
_entity_poly.pdbx_strand_id
1 'polypeptide(L)'
;MQPYVDANNVTIPWGSLCASPIATSVNWPVICAMDLAGNWPCCGLDHYNYLLSLFLWSIYASLTCLFCWYSDIFIDFKSTVEELHHIQTQALGVVIARQKQMVMGKQVTDPRRLLMMLAMWTELTGFSFIPYQLLYSAYSNGAYVAQLPASFQLGKFVFLTTFLAFYNGCPSLNPRHPVEQFRGQILAPFLFDACFMTYLYSILDVGGCANDMDRILWLGKCGNPRQYWGFFAAAIVVFITYYWGTLQYKLKLSEQVFAVRFRFQTSFNSLMTFTRTVCCMGFYTMQKLLLYFNRVDVMIGMSVMNATMFALLLRYNYAMQPCLGVGLFPNNLRTLSFATACYTSFVACLLGIVLKSQGRVTTNNSDLYVLLAFVGVYPLFALRVWKFNYDRAVHFQVPNLSLMESLEHATPRVRAIAAVCVTLEPHTNMKEVEAIVAQLEGNLQRDTPAEHFMVAAYSCQALWHLWFKYFHVPDSFFELEDTQFCTPFNLWRTVAAPRILARFHAKTDTLASRLWDSDRGWIPQSTKQLRARIEALRPQSQGRRLVHLVQRATDIGWVTKDQKVMASPLMQLCFEKAIRMCAALLRCNSTQARLLAARLLQEMYQCERARLSKGTMIAMMCILSSSPNETLAKSAVLTLLSLFQDRLHEMPADVVRIATTIHLVHLSEFVRRHHARNDGLVVRLLHFAIELLAAIAPLKIEPPNYLSAEYVDNLTRAQAESTLYSLHVLIDNHCDVIHATYAAYVKQLSLPEASRLRFQAKRAFLAASMMVMPMDASLKAESRMRRRGSSLRRRFSSGKQGTLLDHLRSQAPVTTEQFEAIMERKQIAATILQDVQFLLKVGGQKTPIRVVCRHRTSKRVFLALQKYPVYLDYLRDHITYLDYDFIRKLCLEMTRAQRWRFFSRLHESEQSSRNETSHVTDPQTWAEYSQRTNRPVVRTTGSSPDMNVKVTDLE
;
A
#
# COMPACT_ATOMS: atom_id res chain seq x y z
N MET A 1 -21.64 35.43 -23.67
CA MET A 1 -20.77 36.51 -23.12
C MET A 1 -19.60 36.79 -24.06
N GLN A 2 -19.61 37.93 -24.75
CA GLN A 2 -18.40 38.54 -25.32
C GLN A 2 -17.91 39.64 -24.36
N PRO A 3 -16.59 39.84 -24.18
CA PRO A 3 -16.05 41.02 -23.49
C PRO A 3 -16.20 42.26 -24.37
N TYR A 4 -16.32 43.43 -23.76
CA TYR A 4 -16.33 44.70 -24.49
C TYR A 4 -14.97 44.91 -25.16
N VAL A 5 -15.01 45.27 -26.44
CA VAL A 5 -13.85 45.61 -27.26
C VAL A 5 -13.88 47.12 -27.43
N ASP A 6 -12.84 47.81 -26.98
CA ASP A 6 -12.74 49.26 -27.14
C ASP A 6 -12.43 49.66 -28.60
N ALA A 7 -12.41 50.97 -28.87
CA ALA A 7 -12.08 51.50 -30.20
C ALA A 7 -10.66 51.12 -30.70
N ASN A 8 -9.78 50.64 -29.82
CA ASN A 8 -8.42 50.19 -30.13
C ASN A 8 -8.31 48.66 -30.25
N ASN A 9 -9.44 47.94 -30.32
CA ASN A 9 -9.52 46.48 -30.27
C ASN A 9 -9.02 45.83 -28.97
N VAL A 10 -8.84 46.59 -27.89
CA VAL A 10 -8.45 46.08 -26.57
C VAL A 10 -9.68 45.54 -25.86
N THR A 11 -9.65 44.27 -25.49
CA THR A 11 -10.73 43.62 -24.76
C THR A 11 -10.65 43.98 -23.29
N ILE A 12 -11.55 44.84 -22.83
CA ILE A 12 -11.62 45.31 -21.44
C ILE A 12 -12.39 44.25 -20.61
N PRO A 13 -11.81 43.70 -19.52
CA PRO A 13 -12.55 42.85 -18.58
C PRO A 13 -13.81 43.56 -18.06
N TRP A 14 -14.92 42.83 -17.90
CA TRP A 14 -16.20 43.45 -17.54
C TRP A 14 -16.12 44.26 -16.25
N GLY A 15 -15.41 43.80 -15.22
CA GLY A 15 -15.19 44.59 -13.99
C GLY A 15 -14.53 45.95 -14.23
N SER A 16 -13.51 46.01 -15.09
CA SER A 16 -12.89 47.28 -15.51
C SER A 16 -13.76 48.10 -16.46
N LEU A 17 -14.69 47.49 -17.21
CA LEU A 17 -15.67 48.23 -18.01
C LEU A 17 -16.67 48.96 -17.12
N CYS A 18 -17.23 48.29 -16.12
CA CYS A 18 -18.16 48.89 -15.16
C CYS A 18 -17.51 50.03 -14.36
N ALA A 19 -16.20 49.96 -14.13
CA ALA A 19 -15.39 50.99 -13.48
C ALA A 19 -14.80 52.05 -14.45
N SER A 20 -15.03 51.94 -15.76
CA SER A 20 -14.47 52.86 -16.75
C SER A 20 -15.27 54.17 -16.84
N PRO A 21 -14.67 55.27 -17.33
CA PRO A 21 -15.41 56.50 -17.61
C PRO A 21 -16.59 56.28 -18.58
N ILE A 22 -16.48 55.33 -19.50
CA ILE A 22 -17.53 54.98 -20.47
C ILE A 22 -18.80 54.50 -19.74
N ALA A 23 -18.67 53.85 -18.57
CA ALA A 23 -19.82 53.44 -17.77
C ALA A 23 -20.74 54.60 -17.37
N THR A 24 -20.23 55.83 -17.23
CA THR A 24 -21.05 57.01 -16.94
C THR A 24 -21.99 57.41 -18.09
N SER A 25 -21.70 56.98 -19.32
CA SER A 25 -22.53 57.25 -20.51
C SER A 25 -23.63 56.20 -20.75
N VAL A 26 -23.61 55.10 -19.97
CA VAL A 26 -24.48 53.93 -20.17
C VAL A 26 -25.65 53.97 -19.19
N ASN A 27 -26.89 53.81 -19.68
CA ASN A 27 -28.09 53.73 -18.85
C ASN A 27 -28.22 52.35 -18.18
N TRP A 28 -27.42 52.13 -17.13
CA TRP A 28 -27.38 50.89 -16.36
C TRP A 28 -28.73 50.43 -15.82
N PRO A 29 -29.63 51.29 -15.30
CA PRO A 29 -30.97 50.87 -14.88
C PRO A 29 -31.73 50.07 -15.95
N VAL A 30 -31.69 50.52 -17.22
CA VAL A 30 -32.35 49.83 -18.33
C VAL A 30 -31.65 48.52 -18.68
N ILE A 31 -30.31 48.49 -18.68
CA ILE A 31 -29.52 47.30 -19.00
C ILE A 31 -29.60 46.22 -17.90
N CYS A 32 -29.66 46.62 -16.64
CA CYS A 32 -29.85 45.73 -15.50
C CYS A 32 -31.27 45.14 -15.46
N ALA A 33 -32.28 45.89 -15.92
CA ALA A 33 -33.65 45.39 -16.08
C ALA A 33 -33.83 44.36 -17.22
N MET A 34 -32.81 44.11 -18.06
CA MET A 34 -32.89 43.10 -19.12
C MET A 34 -32.74 41.65 -18.61
N ASP A 35 -32.36 41.43 -17.34
CA ASP A 35 -32.16 40.11 -16.71
C ASP A 35 -31.16 39.21 -17.48
N LEU A 36 -30.05 39.79 -17.95
CA LEU A 36 -28.98 39.05 -18.63
C LEU A 36 -27.81 38.79 -17.67
N ALA A 37 -27.31 37.54 -17.66
CA ALA A 37 -26.18 37.15 -16.80
C ALA A 37 -24.87 37.85 -17.19
N GLY A 38 -24.78 38.32 -18.45
CA GLY A 38 -23.71 39.21 -18.91
C GLY A 38 -23.55 40.49 -18.09
N ASN A 39 -24.63 41.01 -17.52
CA ASN A 39 -24.68 42.34 -16.93
C ASN A 39 -24.40 42.33 -15.41
N TRP A 40 -24.39 41.15 -14.77
CA TRP A 40 -24.22 41.01 -13.32
C TRP A 40 -23.05 41.79 -12.71
N PRO A 41 -21.84 41.86 -13.33
CA PRO A 41 -20.73 42.65 -12.79
C PRO A 41 -21.05 44.15 -12.64
N CYS A 42 -21.80 44.73 -13.59
CA CYS A 42 -22.13 46.17 -13.57
C CYS A 42 -23.39 46.49 -12.77
N CYS A 43 -24.21 45.48 -12.46
CA CYS A 43 -25.48 45.64 -11.73
C CYS A 43 -25.35 45.39 -10.21
N GLY A 44 -24.13 45.27 -9.67
CA GLY A 44 -23.91 44.93 -8.26
C GLY A 44 -24.21 43.46 -7.90
N LEU A 45 -24.43 42.60 -8.92
CA LEU A 45 -24.83 41.19 -8.77
C LEU A 45 -23.66 40.22 -9.03
N ASP A 46 -22.42 40.73 -9.01
CA ASP A 46 -21.23 39.99 -9.40
C ASP A 46 -21.02 38.68 -8.62
N HIS A 47 -21.53 38.60 -7.39
CA HIS A 47 -21.47 37.41 -6.57
C HIS A 47 -22.05 36.15 -7.25
N TYR A 48 -23.05 36.28 -8.13
CA TYR A 48 -23.59 35.15 -8.90
C TYR A 48 -22.58 34.52 -9.87
N ASN A 49 -21.54 35.24 -10.30
CA ASN A 49 -20.49 34.69 -11.17
C ASN A 49 -19.64 33.63 -10.45
N TYR A 50 -19.28 33.85 -9.19
CA TYR A 50 -18.39 32.96 -8.43
C TYR A 50 -19.12 32.03 -7.45
N LEU A 51 -20.35 32.34 -7.03
CA LEU A 51 -21.14 31.55 -6.07
C LEU A 51 -21.18 30.05 -6.43
N LEU A 52 -21.65 29.70 -7.64
CA LEU A 52 -21.73 28.30 -8.07
C LEU A 52 -20.37 27.61 -8.07
N SER A 53 -19.31 28.29 -8.52
CA SER A 53 -17.97 27.73 -8.55
C SER A 53 -17.51 27.38 -7.12
N LEU A 54 -17.64 28.31 -6.17
CA LEU A 54 -17.25 28.08 -4.77
C LEU A 54 -18.07 26.95 -4.13
N PHE A 55 -19.39 26.94 -4.30
CA PHE A 55 -20.26 25.90 -3.76
C PHE A 55 -19.94 24.52 -4.36
N LEU A 56 -19.81 24.41 -5.68
CA LEU A 56 -19.49 23.13 -6.32
C LEU A 56 -18.09 22.63 -5.95
N TRP A 57 -17.06 23.49 -5.87
CA TRP A 57 -15.74 23.08 -5.38
C TRP A 57 -15.78 22.59 -3.93
N SER A 58 -16.55 23.24 -3.07
CA SER A 58 -16.72 22.86 -1.66
C SER A 58 -17.48 21.54 -1.50
N ILE A 59 -18.57 21.35 -2.27
CA ILE A 59 -19.36 20.11 -2.30
C ILE A 59 -18.53 18.97 -2.90
N TYR A 60 -17.83 19.20 -4.01
CA TYR A 60 -16.94 18.23 -4.64
C TYR A 60 -15.85 17.76 -3.67
N ALA A 61 -15.14 18.69 -3.01
CA ALA A 61 -14.11 18.36 -2.03
C ALA A 61 -14.70 17.57 -0.86
N SER A 62 -15.83 18.01 -0.31
CA SER A 62 -16.51 17.35 0.82
C SER A 62 -16.96 15.93 0.48
N LEU A 63 -17.66 15.74 -0.64
CA LEU A 63 -18.12 14.42 -1.10
C LEU A 63 -16.95 13.50 -1.47
N THR A 64 -15.87 14.04 -2.04
CA THR A 64 -14.67 13.27 -2.38
C THR A 64 -13.93 12.81 -1.12
N CYS A 65 -13.71 13.69 -0.14
CA CYS A 65 -13.13 13.32 1.15
C CYS A 65 -14.00 12.30 1.90
N LEU A 66 -15.32 12.51 1.94
CA LEU A 66 -16.27 11.58 2.53
C LEU A 66 -16.23 10.20 1.84
N PHE A 67 -16.21 10.17 0.50
CA PHE A 67 -16.13 8.93 -0.27
C PHE A 67 -14.80 8.20 -0.06
N CYS A 68 -13.67 8.90 -0.10
CA CYS A 68 -12.35 8.31 0.15
C CYS A 68 -12.20 7.76 1.58
N TRP A 69 -12.83 8.40 2.58
CA TRP A 69 -12.91 7.90 3.96
C TRP A 69 -13.86 6.70 4.10
N TYR A 70 -15.00 6.72 3.40
CA TYR A 70 -15.97 5.63 3.41
C TYR A 70 -15.46 4.35 2.72
N SER A 71 -14.69 4.51 1.63
CA SER A 71 -14.22 3.40 0.78
C SER A 71 -12.78 2.94 1.06
N ASP A 72 -12.06 3.60 1.97
CA ASP A 72 -10.64 3.34 2.28
C ASP A 72 -9.71 3.31 1.04
N ILE A 73 -10.05 4.05 -0.03
CA ILE A 73 -9.32 4.10 -1.32
C ILE A 73 -7.83 4.46 -1.19
N PHE A 74 -7.43 5.17 -0.12
CA PHE A 74 -6.02 5.45 0.17
C PHE A 74 -5.19 4.21 0.51
N ILE A 75 -5.82 3.10 0.93
CA ILE A 75 -5.14 1.80 1.09
C ILE A 75 -4.80 1.22 -0.27
N ASP A 76 -5.74 1.25 -1.21
CA ASP A 76 -5.53 0.80 -2.59
C ASP A 76 -4.43 1.62 -3.29
N PHE A 77 -4.33 2.93 -3.07
CA PHE A 77 -3.21 3.72 -3.63
C PHE A 77 -1.81 3.35 -3.10
N LYS A 78 -1.72 2.60 -2.00
CA LYS A 78 -0.43 2.07 -1.49
C LYS A 78 -0.06 0.71 -2.08
N SER A 79 -0.95 0.05 -2.84
CA SER A 79 -0.65 -1.24 -3.42
C SER A 79 0.52 -1.13 -4.41
N THR A 80 1.41 -2.12 -4.44
CA THR A 80 2.46 -2.17 -5.47
C THR A 80 1.91 -2.71 -6.79
N VAL A 81 2.67 -2.52 -7.89
CA VAL A 81 2.41 -3.15 -9.19
C VAL A 81 2.27 -4.66 -9.05
N GLU A 82 3.16 -5.28 -8.27
CA GLU A 82 3.22 -6.72 -8.08
C GLU A 82 2.01 -7.25 -7.31
N GLU A 83 1.54 -6.51 -6.30
CA GLU A 83 0.28 -6.81 -5.60
C GLU A 83 -0.94 -6.64 -6.51
N LEU A 84 -0.99 -5.57 -7.31
CA LEU A 84 -2.13 -5.31 -8.21
C LEU A 84 -2.27 -6.42 -9.25
N HIS A 85 -1.17 -6.85 -9.85
CA HIS A 85 -1.13 -7.92 -10.85
C HIS A 85 -0.87 -9.31 -10.25
N HIS A 86 -1.21 -9.57 -8.98
CA HIS A 86 -0.94 -10.85 -8.32
C HIS A 86 -1.53 -12.04 -9.13
N ILE A 87 -0.72 -13.09 -9.36
CA ILE A 87 -0.99 -14.16 -10.35
C ILE A 87 -2.35 -14.83 -10.10
N GLN A 88 -2.64 -15.20 -8.85
CA GLN A 88 -3.92 -15.80 -8.46
C GLN A 88 -5.13 -14.90 -8.76
N THR A 89 -4.98 -13.59 -8.56
CA THR A 89 -6.04 -12.61 -8.83
C THR A 89 -6.25 -12.41 -10.33
N GLN A 90 -5.18 -12.45 -11.13
CA GLN A 90 -5.29 -12.42 -12.59
C GLN A 90 -5.95 -13.71 -13.13
N ALA A 91 -5.60 -14.88 -12.58
CA ALA A 91 -6.18 -16.18 -12.97
C ALA A 91 -7.69 -16.25 -12.73
N LEU A 92 -8.18 -15.87 -11.55
CA LEU A 92 -9.62 -15.77 -11.31
C LEU A 92 -10.32 -14.79 -12.26
N GLY A 93 -9.63 -13.70 -12.62
CA GLY A 93 -10.01 -12.79 -13.69
C GLY A 93 -10.27 -13.51 -15.02
N VAL A 94 -9.31 -14.29 -15.49
CA VAL A 94 -9.37 -15.05 -16.75
C VAL A 94 -10.47 -16.11 -16.71
N VAL A 95 -10.51 -16.94 -15.66
CA VAL A 95 -11.46 -18.07 -15.53
C VAL A 95 -12.90 -17.59 -15.59
N ILE A 96 -13.27 -16.59 -14.79
CA ILE A 96 -14.66 -16.14 -14.75
C ILE A 96 -14.97 -15.31 -16.02
N ALA A 97 -13.99 -14.65 -16.64
CA ALA A 97 -14.17 -14.03 -17.95
C ALA A 97 -14.42 -15.07 -19.06
N ARG A 98 -13.82 -16.26 -19.00
CA ARG A 98 -14.12 -17.38 -19.92
C ARG A 98 -15.51 -17.96 -19.64
N GLN A 99 -15.81 -18.30 -18.38
CA GLN A 99 -17.09 -18.86 -17.97
C GLN A 99 -18.28 -17.94 -18.32
N LYS A 100 -18.14 -16.62 -18.13
CA LYS A 100 -19.21 -15.65 -18.48
C LYS A 100 -19.31 -15.32 -19.96
N GLN A 101 -18.29 -15.63 -20.77
CA GLN A 101 -18.36 -15.42 -22.23
C GLN A 101 -19.20 -16.50 -22.93
N MET A 102 -19.41 -17.66 -22.31
CA MET A 102 -20.13 -18.81 -22.88
C MET A 102 -21.47 -19.02 -22.17
N VAL A 103 -22.54 -18.40 -22.68
CA VAL A 103 -23.92 -18.70 -22.24
C VAL A 103 -24.62 -19.43 -23.38
N MET A 104 -25.07 -20.67 -23.14
CA MET A 104 -25.69 -21.54 -24.17
C MET A 104 -24.84 -21.67 -25.46
N GLY A 105 -23.51 -21.70 -25.32
CA GLY A 105 -22.57 -21.83 -26.45
C GLY A 105 -22.43 -20.61 -27.37
N LYS A 106 -23.05 -19.46 -27.06
CA LYS A 106 -22.92 -18.22 -27.83
C LYS A 106 -22.05 -17.19 -27.08
N GLN A 107 -21.17 -16.52 -27.82
CA GLN A 107 -20.31 -15.47 -27.26
C GLN A 107 -21.10 -14.19 -26.98
N VAL A 108 -21.24 -13.81 -25.71
CA VAL A 108 -22.00 -12.60 -25.34
C VAL A 108 -21.13 -11.34 -25.50
N THR A 109 -21.61 -10.39 -26.30
CA THR A 109 -21.03 -9.04 -26.43
C THR A 109 -21.68 -8.08 -25.44
N ASP A 110 -21.01 -7.80 -24.31
CA ASP A 110 -21.51 -6.86 -23.30
C ASP A 110 -21.35 -5.39 -23.76
N PRO A 111 -22.45 -4.62 -23.91
CA PRO A 111 -22.40 -3.24 -24.41
C PRO A 111 -21.64 -2.27 -23.49
N ARG A 112 -21.47 -2.61 -22.20
CA ARG A 112 -20.66 -1.83 -21.25
C ARG A 112 -19.26 -1.55 -21.76
N ARG A 113 -18.65 -2.54 -22.44
CA ARG A 113 -17.29 -2.39 -22.99
C ARG A 113 -17.23 -1.27 -24.03
N LEU A 114 -18.21 -1.18 -24.93
CA LEU A 114 -18.25 -0.15 -25.96
C LEU A 114 -18.41 1.24 -25.33
N LEU A 115 -19.34 1.38 -24.37
CA LEU A 115 -19.61 2.64 -23.69
C LEU A 115 -18.41 3.13 -22.85
N MET A 116 -17.70 2.23 -22.17
CA MET A 116 -16.47 2.57 -21.46
C MET A 116 -15.31 2.93 -22.40
N MET A 117 -15.19 2.27 -23.56
CA MET A 117 -14.20 2.64 -24.58
C MET A 117 -14.51 4.00 -25.20
N LEU A 118 -15.78 4.29 -25.47
CA LEU A 118 -16.25 5.60 -25.93
C LEU A 118 -15.93 6.69 -24.88
N ALA A 119 -16.14 6.41 -23.60
CA ALA A 119 -15.76 7.32 -22.51
C ALA A 119 -14.23 7.60 -22.48
N MET A 120 -13.38 6.61 -22.75
CA MET A 120 -11.93 6.82 -22.84
C MET A 120 -11.51 7.58 -24.11
N TRP A 121 -12.30 7.47 -25.18
CA TRP A 121 -12.10 8.27 -26.39
C TRP A 121 -12.51 9.74 -26.17
N THR A 122 -13.59 10.01 -25.45
CA THR A 122 -13.98 11.38 -25.06
C THR A 122 -13.07 11.97 -23.98
N GLU A 123 -12.41 11.14 -23.15
CA GLU A 123 -11.33 11.58 -22.23
C GLU A 123 -10.16 12.23 -22.99
N LEU A 124 -9.76 11.72 -24.16
CA LEU A 124 -8.63 12.23 -24.97
C LEU A 124 -8.81 13.71 -25.35
N THR A 125 -10.01 14.06 -25.80
CA THR A 125 -10.38 15.46 -26.11
C THR A 125 -10.74 16.25 -24.86
N GLY A 126 -11.48 15.64 -23.91
CA GLY A 126 -11.99 16.31 -22.71
C GLY A 126 -10.89 16.80 -21.74
N PHE A 127 -9.81 16.05 -21.57
CA PHE A 127 -8.67 16.44 -20.72
C PHE A 127 -7.79 17.53 -21.33
N SER A 128 -7.81 17.62 -22.66
CA SER A 128 -7.08 18.63 -23.44
C SER A 128 -7.92 19.89 -23.69
N PHE A 129 -9.17 19.93 -23.20
CA PHE A 129 -10.16 20.94 -23.58
C PHE A 129 -9.89 22.33 -22.99
N ILE A 130 -9.44 22.42 -21.73
CA ILE A 130 -9.05 23.69 -21.09
C ILE A 130 -7.92 24.39 -21.86
N PRO A 131 -6.72 23.78 -22.06
CA PRO A 131 -5.64 24.45 -22.79
C PRO A 131 -6.00 24.70 -24.26
N TYR A 132 -6.75 23.82 -24.91
CA TYR A 132 -7.26 24.05 -26.27
C TYR A 132 -8.19 25.29 -26.34
N GLN A 133 -9.12 25.44 -25.40
CA GLN A 133 -10.00 26.61 -25.38
C GLN A 133 -9.24 27.91 -25.06
N LEU A 134 -8.20 27.85 -24.22
CA LEU A 134 -7.33 29.01 -23.97
C LEU A 134 -6.57 29.42 -25.23
N LEU A 135 -5.94 28.46 -25.92
CA LEU A 135 -5.29 28.67 -27.23
C LEU A 135 -6.25 29.28 -28.25
N TYR A 136 -7.45 28.72 -28.40
CA TYR A 136 -8.46 29.25 -29.31
C TYR A 136 -8.94 30.65 -28.92
N SER A 137 -9.08 30.95 -27.62
CA SER A 137 -9.50 32.28 -27.16
C SER A 137 -8.44 33.36 -27.44
N ALA A 138 -7.15 33.01 -27.39
CA ALA A 138 -6.05 33.92 -27.74
C ALA A 138 -6.00 34.23 -29.26
N TYR A 139 -6.45 33.28 -30.09
CA TYR A 139 -6.55 33.43 -31.55
C TYR A 139 -7.82 34.19 -31.98
N SER A 140 -8.99 33.77 -31.48
CA SER A 140 -10.30 34.29 -31.90
C SER A 140 -10.74 35.57 -31.16
N ASN A 141 -9.78 36.34 -30.63
CA ASN A 141 -9.99 37.52 -29.78
C ASN A 141 -11.00 37.33 -28.62
N GLY A 142 -11.07 36.13 -28.06
CA GLY A 142 -11.94 35.80 -26.92
C GLY A 142 -13.27 35.13 -27.28
N ALA A 143 -13.45 34.64 -28.51
CA ALA A 143 -14.55 33.73 -28.80
C ALA A 143 -14.31 32.33 -28.20
N TYR A 144 -15.39 31.57 -28.02
CA TYR A 144 -15.36 30.22 -27.44
C TYR A 144 -15.88 29.20 -28.46
N VAL A 145 -15.18 28.07 -28.63
CA VAL A 145 -15.56 27.03 -29.62
C VAL A 145 -16.86 26.33 -29.21
N ALA A 146 -17.11 26.23 -27.91
CA ALA A 146 -18.16 25.40 -27.34
C ALA A 146 -19.45 26.16 -26.94
N GLN A 147 -19.70 27.32 -27.55
CA GLN A 147 -21.00 28.00 -27.44
C GLN A 147 -22.05 27.27 -28.29
N LEU A 148 -22.50 26.12 -27.79
CA LEU A 148 -23.68 25.43 -28.30
C LEU A 148 -24.94 26.27 -27.98
N PRO A 149 -25.98 26.26 -28.84
CA PRO A 149 -27.22 26.98 -28.57
C PRO A 149 -27.81 26.61 -27.20
N ALA A 150 -28.28 27.60 -26.46
CA ALA A 150 -28.81 27.43 -25.12
C ALA A 150 -29.94 26.38 -25.06
N SER A 151 -30.82 26.34 -26.07
CA SER A 151 -31.88 25.32 -26.22
C SER A 151 -31.32 23.89 -26.28
N PHE A 152 -30.17 23.68 -26.91
CA PHE A 152 -29.49 22.38 -26.97
C PHE A 152 -28.80 22.03 -25.64
N GLN A 153 -28.27 23.04 -24.92
CA GLN A 153 -27.72 22.83 -23.57
C GLN A 153 -28.82 22.41 -22.58
N LEU A 154 -29.95 23.13 -22.55
CA LEU A 154 -31.12 22.77 -21.77
C LEU A 154 -31.68 21.40 -22.16
N GLY A 155 -31.78 21.11 -23.46
CA GLY A 155 -32.24 19.80 -23.96
C GLY A 155 -31.39 18.64 -23.44
N LYS A 156 -30.05 18.77 -23.46
CA LYS A 156 -29.14 17.79 -22.85
C LYS A 156 -29.36 17.65 -21.34
N PHE A 157 -29.46 18.77 -20.62
CA PHE A 157 -29.69 18.76 -19.16
C PHE A 157 -31.00 18.04 -18.80
N VAL A 158 -32.12 18.39 -19.44
CA VAL A 158 -33.43 17.77 -19.21
C VAL A 158 -33.37 16.28 -19.52
N PHE A 159 -32.91 15.89 -20.72
CA PHE A 159 -32.83 14.50 -21.16
C PHE A 159 -31.99 13.61 -20.22
N LEU A 160 -30.80 14.07 -19.83
CA LEU A 160 -29.91 13.31 -18.94
C LEU A 160 -30.42 13.31 -17.49
N THR A 161 -31.12 14.35 -17.06
CA THR A 161 -31.80 14.40 -15.74
C THR A 161 -33.02 13.48 -15.70
N THR A 162 -33.80 13.37 -16.78
CA THR A 162 -34.86 12.36 -16.89
C THR A 162 -34.29 10.94 -16.79
N PHE A 163 -33.14 10.65 -17.41
CA PHE A 163 -32.47 9.36 -17.25
C PHE A 163 -31.92 9.12 -15.83
N LEU A 164 -31.37 10.14 -15.18
CA LEU A 164 -30.94 10.05 -13.78
C LEU A 164 -32.14 9.79 -12.84
N ALA A 165 -33.24 10.49 -13.06
CA ALA A 165 -34.50 10.30 -12.33
C ALA A 165 -35.09 8.90 -12.58
N PHE A 166 -35.07 8.38 -13.81
CA PHE A 166 -35.49 7.01 -14.11
C PHE A 166 -34.58 5.95 -13.47
N TYR A 167 -33.26 6.18 -13.45
CA TYR A 167 -32.30 5.27 -12.81
C TYR A 167 -32.51 5.18 -11.28
N ASN A 168 -32.73 6.32 -10.62
CA ASN A 168 -32.89 6.43 -9.16
C ASN A 168 -34.32 6.15 -8.67
N GLY A 169 -35.32 6.63 -9.42
CA GLY A 169 -36.72 6.80 -8.98
C GLY A 169 -37.72 5.83 -9.59
N CYS A 170 -37.28 4.82 -10.35
CA CYS A 170 -38.11 3.69 -10.73
C CYS A 170 -37.94 2.57 -9.67
N PRO A 171 -38.82 2.49 -8.64
CA PRO A 171 -38.79 1.39 -7.68
C PRO A 171 -39.08 0.06 -8.37
N SER A 172 -38.64 -1.04 -7.74
CA SER A 172 -38.77 -2.42 -8.23
C SER A 172 -40.20 -2.97 -8.16
N LEU A 173 -41.20 -2.20 -8.60
CA LEU A 173 -42.63 -2.53 -8.59
C LEU A 173 -42.98 -3.74 -9.48
N ASN A 174 -42.05 -4.20 -10.31
CA ASN A 174 -42.07 -5.56 -10.84
C ASN A 174 -40.63 -6.02 -11.13
N PRO A 175 -40.11 -7.09 -10.50
CA PRO A 175 -38.78 -7.62 -10.77
C PRO A 175 -38.72 -8.42 -12.09
N ARG A 176 -39.24 -7.82 -13.18
CA ARG A 176 -39.07 -8.33 -14.54
C ARG A 176 -37.63 -8.06 -14.95
N HIS A 177 -36.84 -9.14 -14.88
CA HIS A 177 -35.43 -9.26 -15.28
C HIS A 177 -34.92 -8.31 -16.39
N PRO A 178 -35.62 -8.08 -17.54
CA PRO A 178 -35.14 -7.15 -18.57
C PRO A 178 -34.92 -5.70 -18.12
N VAL A 179 -35.73 -5.14 -17.21
CA VAL A 179 -35.62 -3.72 -16.84
C VAL A 179 -34.38 -3.47 -15.97
N GLU A 180 -34.13 -4.35 -15.00
CA GLU A 180 -32.91 -4.28 -14.18
C GLU A 180 -31.65 -4.53 -15.01
N GLN A 181 -31.75 -5.46 -15.97
CA GLN A 181 -30.67 -5.74 -16.90
C GLN A 181 -30.35 -4.53 -17.79
N PHE A 182 -31.35 -3.87 -18.38
CA PHE A 182 -31.17 -2.63 -19.15
C PHE A 182 -30.57 -1.52 -18.27
N ARG A 183 -31.09 -1.32 -17.05
CA ARG A 183 -30.61 -0.32 -16.10
C ARG A 183 -29.12 -0.51 -15.77
N GLY A 184 -28.69 -1.74 -15.50
CA GLY A 184 -27.31 -2.06 -15.12
C GLY A 184 -26.32 -2.21 -16.28
N GLN A 185 -26.77 -2.69 -17.45
CA GLN A 185 -25.89 -3.00 -18.59
C GLN A 185 -25.83 -1.88 -19.64
N ILE A 186 -26.84 -1.00 -19.73
CA ILE A 186 -26.91 0.04 -20.77
C ILE A 186 -27.07 1.43 -20.15
N LEU A 187 -28.06 1.66 -19.28
CA LEU A 187 -28.34 3.00 -18.79
C LEU A 187 -27.23 3.55 -17.87
N ALA A 188 -26.80 2.78 -16.88
CA ALA A 188 -25.73 3.18 -15.97
C ALA A 188 -24.39 3.49 -16.68
N PRO A 189 -23.82 2.65 -17.55
CA PRO A 189 -22.59 2.98 -18.29
C PRO A 189 -22.78 4.10 -19.33
N PHE A 190 -23.98 4.29 -19.88
CA PHE A 190 -24.26 5.43 -20.74
C PHE A 190 -24.20 6.74 -19.93
N LEU A 191 -24.93 6.79 -18.81
CA LEU A 191 -25.08 7.99 -17.99
C LEU A 191 -23.82 8.33 -17.17
N PHE A 192 -23.16 7.34 -16.56
CA PHE A 192 -22.02 7.53 -15.63
C PHE A 192 -20.64 7.36 -16.26
N ASP A 193 -20.55 6.91 -17.52
CA ASP A 193 -19.29 6.82 -18.27
C ASP A 193 -19.33 7.61 -19.57
N ALA A 194 -20.11 7.18 -20.58
CA ALA A 194 -20.05 7.75 -21.92
C ALA A 194 -20.45 9.24 -21.96
N CYS A 195 -21.54 9.59 -21.28
CA CYS A 195 -22.06 10.97 -21.22
C CYS A 195 -21.53 11.79 -20.04
N PHE A 196 -20.52 11.30 -19.28
CA PHE A 196 -20.19 11.92 -17.98
C PHE A 196 -19.80 13.39 -18.08
N MET A 197 -18.80 13.70 -18.92
CA MET A 197 -18.35 15.07 -19.14
C MET A 197 -19.49 15.93 -19.71
N THR A 198 -20.25 15.40 -20.67
CA THR A 198 -21.35 16.10 -21.34
C THR A 198 -22.47 16.49 -20.39
N TYR A 199 -22.86 15.59 -19.49
CA TYR A 199 -23.88 15.87 -18.49
C TYR A 199 -23.37 16.93 -17.50
N LEU A 200 -22.14 16.76 -17.02
CA LEU A 200 -21.56 17.67 -16.05
C LEU A 200 -21.40 19.11 -16.58
N TYR A 201 -21.03 19.28 -17.86
CA TYR A 201 -21.07 20.59 -18.51
C TYR A 201 -22.48 21.18 -18.57
N SER A 202 -23.51 20.39 -18.89
CA SER A 202 -24.89 20.90 -18.91
C SER A 202 -25.43 21.30 -17.52
N ILE A 203 -24.98 20.62 -16.45
CA ILE A 203 -25.30 21.00 -15.06
C ILE A 203 -24.66 22.35 -14.72
N LEU A 204 -23.40 22.55 -15.11
CA LEU A 204 -22.66 23.81 -14.91
C LEU A 204 -23.29 24.97 -15.69
N ASP A 205 -23.65 24.75 -16.96
CA ASP A 205 -24.26 25.77 -17.81
C ASP A 205 -25.63 26.24 -17.28
N VAL A 206 -26.48 25.29 -16.85
CA VAL A 206 -27.81 25.59 -16.29
C VAL A 206 -27.71 26.28 -14.93
N GLY A 207 -26.89 25.75 -14.01
CA GLY A 207 -26.72 26.35 -12.67
C GLY A 207 -25.99 27.69 -12.67
N GLY A 208 -25.13 27.92 -13.66
CA GLY A 208 -24.31 29.12 -13.80
C GLY A 208 -24.90 30.18 -14.70
N CYS A 209 -26.06 29.90 -15.33
CA CYS A 209 -26.68 30.72 -16.37
C CYS A 209 -25.68 31.11 -17.48
N ALA A 210 -24.83 30.17 -17.89
CA ALA A 210 -23.78 30.37 -18.89
C ALA A 210 -24.28 30.04 -20.31
N ASN A 211 -23.46 30.27 -21.33
CA ASN A 211 -23.75 29.91 -22.73
C ASN A 211 -25.16 30.35 -23.22
N ASP A 212 -25.50 31.61 -22.92
CA ASP A 212 -26.75 32.29 -23.29
C ASP A 212 -28.05 31.61 -22.77
N MET A 213 -27.95 30.83 -21.69
CA MET A 213 -29.08 30.25 -20.96
C MET A 213 -30.06 31.30 -20.41
N ASP A 214 -29.61 32.54 -20.21
CA ASP A 214 -30.43 33.70 -19.82
C ASP A 214 -31.48 34.09 -20.88
N ARG A 215 -31.34 33.63 -22.12
CA ARG A 215 -32.27 33.89 -23.23
C ARG A 215 -33.45 32.91 -23.29
N ILE A 216 -33.45 31.82 -22.54
CA ILE A 216 -34.54 30.82 -22.56
C ILE A 216 -35.63 31.22 -21.56
N LEU A 217 -36.90 31.16 -22.00
CA LEU A 217 -38.07 31.57 -21.21
C LEU A 217 -38.79 30.42 -20.47
N TRP A 218 -38.27 29.18 -20.52
CA TRP A 218 -39.02 27.95 -20.21
C TRP A 218 -39.62 27.89 -18.79
N LEU A 219 -38.99 28.53 -17.81
CA LEU A 219 -39.50 28.75 -16.44
C LEU A 219 -39.19 30.18 -15.95
N GLY A 220 -39.09 31.14 -16.89
CA GLY A 220 -38.46 32.44 -16.67
C GLY A 220 -36.95 32.45 -16.97
N LYS A 221 -36.32 33.62 -16.84
CA LYS A 221 -34.91 33.86 -17.21
C LYS A 221 -33.99 33.53 -16.04
N CYS A 222 -32.98 32.67 -16.24
CA CYS A 222 -32.01 32.39 -15.18
C CYS A 222 -31.13 33.60 -14.78
N GLY A 223 -31.09 34.65 -15.59
CA GLY A 223 -30.40 35.91 -15.28
C GLY A 223 -31.14 36.79 -14.27
N ASN A 224 -32.44 36.55 -14.02
CA ASN A 224 -33.23 37.30 -13.04
C ASN A 224 -32.89 36.85 -11.60
N PRO A 225 -32.55 37.76 -10.67
CA PRO A 225 -32.15 37.42 -9.30
C PRO A 225 -33.16 36.58 -8.51
N ARG A 226 -34.47 36.75 -8.76
CA ARG A 226 -35.53 35.98 -8.08
C ARG A 226 -35.61 34.53 -8.56
N GLN A 227 -35.22 34.27 -9.81
CA GLN A 227 -35.33 32.95 -10.45
C GLN A 227 -34.01 32.18 -10.44
N TYR A 228 -32.87 32.88 -10.44
CA TYR A 228 -31.51 32.30 -10.37
C TYR A 228 -31.38 31.23 -9.29
N TRP A 229 -31.89 31.48 -8.08
CA TRP A 229 -31.82 30.55 -6.95
C TRP A 229 -32.47 29.18 -7.23
N GLY A 230 -33.53 29.14 -8.06
CA GLY A 230 -34.16 27.89 -8.48
C GLY A 230 -33.25 27.05 -9.39
N PHE A 231 -32.64 27.69 -10.39
CA PHE A 231 -31.67 27.04 -11.29
C PHE A 231 -30.41 26.59 -10.53
N PHE A 232 -29.90 27.43 -9.63
CA PHE A 232 -28.76 27.14 -8.75
C PHE A 232 -29.04 25.93 -7.85
N ALA A 233 -30.17 25.91 -7.13
CA ALA A 233 -30.56 24.80 -6.27
C ALA A 233 -30.77 23.49 -7.05
N ALA A 234 -31.45 23.56 -8.20
CA ALA A 234 -31.64 22.40 -9.07
C ALA A 234 -30.30 21.82 -9.57
N ALA A 235 -29.38 22.67 -10.03
CA ALA A 235 -28.06 22.24 -10.47
C ALA A 235 -27.23 21.61 -9.33
N ILE A 236 -27.30 22.14 -8.11
CA ILE A 236 -26.63 21.56 -6.93
C ILE A 236 -27.21 20.18 -6.59
N VAL A 237 -28.54 20.03 -6.54
CA VAL A 237 -29.19 18.74 -6.24
C VAL A 237 -28.85 17.69 -7.30
N VAL A 238 -28.90 18.07 -8.58
CA VAL A 238 -28.51 17.20 -9.69
C VAL A 238 -27.01 16.86 -9.62
N PHE A 239 -26.13 17.83 -9.34
CA PHE A 239 -24.68 17.57 -9.17
C PHE A 239 -24.41 16.57 -8.03
N ILE A 240 -24.98 16.77 -6.85
CA ILE A 240 -24.77 15.90 -5.69
C ILE A 240 -25.23 14.47 -6.00
N THR A 241 -26.47 14.31 -6.48
CA THR A 241 -27.06 13.01 -6.80
C THR A 241 -26.31 12.31 -7.93
N TYR A 242 -25.87 13.06 -8.96
CA TYR A 242 -25.13 12.52 -10.09
C TYR A 242 -23.69 12.13 -9.75
N TYR A 243 -22.95 13.00 -9.05
CA TYR A 243 -21.55 12.74 -8.67
C TYR A 243 -21.46 11.59 -7.66
N TRP A 244 -22.28 11.60 -6.61
CA TRP A 244 -22.34 10.50 -5.65
C TRP A 244 -22.84 9.20 -6.31
N GLY A 245 -23.87 9.29 -7.16
CA GLY A 245 -24.37 8.17 -7.96
C GLY A 245 -23.30 7.54 -8.85
N THR A 246 -22.44 8.37 -9.47
CA THR A 246 -21.30 7.92 -10.26
C THR A 246 -20.27 7.19 -9.40
N LEU A 247 -19.89 7.73 -8.24
CA LEU A 247 -18.92 7.09 -7.35
C LEU A 247 -19.43 5.74 -6.82
N GLN A 248 -20.71 5.67 -6.45
CA GLN A 248 -21.39 4.43 -6.07
C GLN A 248 -21.49 3.45 -7.24
N TYR A 249 -21.75 3.92 -8.46
CA TYR A 249 -21.70 3.10 -9.66
C TYR A 249 -20.29 2.54 -9.93
N LYS A 250 -19.24 3.34 -9.80
CA LYS A 250 -17.84 2.89 -9.98
C LYS A 250 -17.42 1.85 -8.95
N LEU A 251 -17.86 2.01 -7.70
CA LEU A 251 -17.64 1.03 -6.63
C LEU A 251 -18.36 -0.30 -6.93
N LYS A 252 -19.64 -0.25 -7.35
CA LYS A 252 -20.39 -1.44 -7.77
C LYS A 252 -19.84 -2.07 -9.06
N LEU A 253 -19.30 -1.27 -9.98
CA LEU A 253 -18.65 -1.77 -11.20
C LEU A 253 -17.37 -2.55 -10.88
N SER A 254 -16.63 -2.18 -9.82
CA SER A 254 -15.49 -2.98 -9.36
C SER A 254 -15.91 -4.31 -8.73
N GLU A 255 -17.12 -4.41 -8.19
CA GLU A 255 -17.72 -5.67 -7.70
C GLU A 255 -18.26 -6.55 -8.85
N GLN A 256 -18.67 -5.95 -9.97
CA GLN A 256 -19.08 -6.66 -11.19
C GLN A 256 -17.86 -7.05 -12.07
N VAL A 257 -16.82 -7.60 -11.40
CA VAL A 257 -15.42 -7.83 -11.84
C VAL A 257 -15.22 -8.42 -13.25
N PHE A 258 -16.23 -9.05 -13.84
CA PHE A 258 -16.09 -9.97 -14.99
C PHE A 258 -16.98 -9.65 -16.20
N ALA A 259 -17.63 -8.49 -16.24
CA ALA A 259 -18.44 -8.05 -17.38
C ALA A 259 -17.62 -7.38 -18.49
N VAL A 260 -16.57 -6.65 -18.11
CA VAL A 260 -15.75 -5.83 -19.01
C VAL A 260 -14.38 -6.51 -19.13
N ARG A 261 -13.97 -6.87 -20.35
CA ARG A 261 -12.78 -7.70 -20.65
C ARG A 261 -11.43 -7.12 -20.21
N PHE A 262 -11.42 -5.92 -19.65
CA PHE A 262 -10.29 -5.28 -19.00
C PHE A 262 -10.78 -4.71 -17.67
N ARG A 263 -9.97 -4.83 -16.61
CA ARG A 263 -10.27 -4.26 -15.30
C ARG A 263 -9.28 -3.14 -15.00
N PHE A 264 -9.77 -2.07 -14.37
CA PHE A 264 -8.90 -1.07 -13.73
C PHE A 264 -8.99 -1.21 -12.21
N GLN A 265 -7.94 -0.76 -11.50
CA GLN A 265 -7.99 -0.67 -10.04
C GLN A 265 -9.16 0.23 -9.58
N THR A 266 -9.81 -0.11 -8.46
CA THR A 266 -11.00 0.61 -7.97
C THR A 266 -10.67 2.06 -7.65
N SER A 267 -9.57 2.28 -6.91
CA SER A 267 -9.00 3.62 -6.65
C SER A 267 -8.76 4.41 -7.93
N PHE A 268 -8.21 3.79 -8.98
CA PHE A 268 -7.98 4.45 -10.27
C PHE A 268 -9.28 4.80 -10.98
N ASN A 269 -10.31 3.94 -10.96
CA ASN A 269 -11.62 4.28 -11.53
C ASN A 269 -12.29 5.47 -10.82
N SER A 270 -12.16 5.56 -9.50
CA SER A 270 -12.62 6.73 -8.74
C SER A 270 -11.78 7.97 -9.03
N LEU A 271 -10.46 7.84 -9.13
CA LEU A 271 -9.55 8.92 -9.52
C LEU A 271 -9.92 9.50 -10.90
N MET A 272 -10.28 8.65 -11.86
CA MET A 272 -10.75 9.09 -13.17
C MET A 272 -12.05 9.90 -13.07
N THR A 273 -13.00 9.50 -12.21
CA THR A 273 -14.19 10.32 -11.93
C THR A 273 -13.81 11.65 -11.29
N PHE A 274 -12.88 11.67 -10.33
CA PHE A 274 -12.36 12.90 -9.71
C PHE A 274 -11.76 13.85 -10.75
N THR A 275 -10.86 13.35 -11.60
CA THR A 275 -10.20 14.12 -12.68
C THR A 275 -11.21 14.62 -13.71
N ARG A 276 -12.16 13.80 -14.15
CA ARG A 276 -13.25 14.23 -15.06
C ARG A 276 -14.03 15.41 -14.46
N THR A 277 -14.43 15.31 -13.19
CA THR A 277 -15.13 16.40 -12.49
C THR A 277 -14.28 17.67 -12.38
N VAL A 278 -13.01 17.54 -12.01
CA VAL A 278 -12.04 18.65 -11.94
C VAL A 278 -11.84 19.32 -13.30
N CYS A 279 -11.86 18.59 -14.42
CA CYS A 279 -11.74 19.17 -15.76
C CYS A 279 -12.98 20.00 -16.13
N CYS A 280 -14.19 19.49 -15.89
CA CYS A 280 -15.42 20.25 -16.16
C CYS A 280 -15.52 21.50 -15.27
N MET A 281 -15.26 21.37 -13.98
CA MET A 281 -15.31 22.50 -13.04
C MET A 281 -14.18 23.49 -13.29
N GLY A 282 -12.97 23.02 -13.59
CA GLY A 282 -11.82 23.85 -13.95
C GLY A 282 -12.04 24.66 -15.23
N PHE A 283 -12.79 24.13 -16.20
CA PHE A 283 -13.24 24.88 -17.38
C PHE A 283 -14.21 26.01 -17.00
N TYR A 284 -15.21 25.74 -16.14
CA TYR A 284 -16.14 26.78 -15.68
C TYR A 284 -15.41 27.85 -14.84
N THR A 285 -14.52 27.43 -13.94
CA THR A 285 -13.64 28.34 -13.18
C THR A 285 -12.75 29.17 -14.11
N MET A 286 -12.15 28.59 -15.16
CA MET A 286 -11.40 29.31 -16.19
C MET A 286 -12.27 30.38 -16.87
N GLN A 287 -13.49 30.05 -17.32
CA GLN A 287 -14.40 31.04 -17.93
C GLN A 287 -14.68 32.23 -17.00
N LYS A 288 -14.84 32.00 -15.70
CA LYS A 288 -15.07 33.06 -14.72
C LYS A 288 -13.79 33.83 -14.37
N LEU A 289 -12.62 33.18 -14.27
CA LEU A 289 -11.34 33.87 -14.08
C LEU A 289 -11.03 34.85 -15.22
N LEU A 290 -11.41 34.53 -16.46
CA LEU A 290 -11.27 35.42 -17.62
C LEU A 290 -12.14 36.69 -17.56
N LEU A 291 -13.06 36.82 -16.60
CA LEU A 291 -13.83 38.05 -16.35
C LEU A 291 -13.09 39.07 -15.46
N TYR A 292 -12.15 38.60 -14.63
CA TYR A 292 -11.48 39.40 -13.58
C TYR A 292 -9.98 39.55 -13.82
N PHE A 293 -9.33 38.56 -14.43
CA PHE A 293 -7.88 38.50 -14.62
C PHE A 293 -7.49 38.64 -16.10
N ASN A 294 -6.26 39.06 -16.35
CA ASN A 294 -5.71 39.10 -17.71
C ASN A 294 -5.72 37.69 -18.33
N ARG A 295 -6.24 37.59 -19.56
CA ARG A 295 -6.32 36.33 -20.34
C ARG A 295 -5.00 35.56 -20.35
N VAL A 296 -3.88 36.27 -20.49
CA VAL A 296 -2.55 35.67 -20.60
C VAL A 296 -2.11 35.03 -19.27
N ASP A 297 -2.43 35.66 -18.13
CA ASP A 297 -2.13 35.11 -16.81
C ASP A 297 -3.00 33.89 -16.48
N VAL A 298 -4.29 33.94 -16.82
CA VAL A 298 -5.20 32.79 -16.71
C VAL A 298 -4.72 31.64 -17.61
N MET A 299 -4.26 31.95 -18.82
CA MET A 299 -3.73 30.98 -19.77
C MET A 299 -2.49 30.27 -19.22
N ILE A 300 -1.51 31.00 -18.68
CA ILE A 300 -0.32 30.42 -18.05
C ILE A 300 -0.73 29.59 -16.82
N GLY A 301 -1.48 30.17 -15.88
CA GLY A 301 -1.83 29.54 -14.61
C GLY A 301 -2.64 28.24 -14.77
N MET A 302 -3.71 28.27 -15.57
CA MET A 302 -4.53 27.09 -15.84
C MET A 302 -3.74 26.02 -16.61
N SER A 303 -2.85 26.42 -17.52
CA SER A 303 -2.00 25.47 -18.25
C SER A 303 -0.99 24.77 -17.34
N VAL A 304 -0.33 25.50 -16.43
CA VAL A 304 0.59 24.91 -15.44
C VAL A 304 -0.15 23.95 -14.50
N MET A 305 -1.33 24.34 -14.01
CA MET A 305 -2.16 23.47 -13.15
C MET A 305 -2.58 22.18 -13.87
N ASN A 306 -3.08 22.29 -15.10
CA ASN A 306 -3.53 21.15 -15.90
C ASN A 306 -2.36 20.22 -16.28
N ALA A 307 -1.22 20.78 -16.71
CA ALA A 307 0.00 20.02 -16.98
C ALA A 307 0.49 19.26 -15.73
N THR A 308 0.47 19.91 -14.56
CA THR A 308 0.90 19.28 -13.30
C THR A 308 -0.01 18.10 -12.93
N MET A 309 -1.33 18.29 -12.99
CA MET A 309 -2.31 17.24 -12.71
C MET A 309 -2.13 16.03 -13.66
N PHE A 310 -2.03 16.27 -14.96
CA PHE A 310 -1.90 15.18 -15.93
C PHE A 310 -0.50 14.55 -15.95
N ALA A 311 0.55 15.27 -15.57
CA ALA A 311 1.88 14.68 -15.39
C ALA A 311 1.90 13.71 -14.19
N LEU A 312 1.21 14.03 -13.10
CA LEU A 312 1.04 13.13 -11.96
C LEU A 312 0.22 11.88 -12.34
N LEU A 313 -0.86 12.04 -13.11
CA LEU A 313 -1.67 10.92 -13.62
C LEU A 313 -0.91 10.05 -14.62
N LEU A 314 -0.13 10.65 -15.51
CA LEU A 314 0.74 9.94 -16.46
C LEU A 314 1.83 9.14 -15.73
N ARG A 315 2.49 9.75 -14.73
CA ARG A 315 3.45 9.06 -13.86
C ARG A 315 2.79 7.89 -13.12
N TYR A 316 1.61 8.10 -12.54
CA TYR A 316 0.85 7.05 -11.85
C TYR A 316 0.48 5.91 -12.80
N ASN A 317 -0.06 6.21 -13.99
CA ASN A 317 -0.46 5.19 -14.97
C ASN A 317 0.76 4.39 -15.48
N TYR A 318 1.87 5.07 -15.77
CA TYR A 318 3.10 4.42 -16.22
C TYR A 318 3.73 3.53 -15.12
N ALA A 319 3.75 4.01 -13.88
CA ALA A 319 4.28 3.26 -12.74
C ALA A 319 3.40 2.05 -12.40
N MET A 320 2.09 2.28 -12.21
CA MET A 320 1.15 1.28 -11.69
C MET A 320 0.59 0.31 -12.75
N GLN A 321 0.62 0.69 -14.04
CA GLN A 321 0.03 -0.07 -15.14
C GLN A 321 -1.36 -0.62 -14.79
N PRO A 322 -2.33 0.23 -14.39
CA PRO A 322 -3.50 -0.19 -13.60
C PRO A 322 -4.51 -1.09 -14.31
N CYS A 323 -4.19 -1.58 -15.52
CA CYS A 323 -4.97 -2.49 -16.34
C CYS A 323 -4.71 -3.97 -16.02
N LEU A 324 -5.78 -4.70 -15.69
CA LEU A 324 -5.78 -6.14 -15.48
C LEU A 324 -6.46 -6.85 -16.65
N GLY A 325 -5.81 -7.90 -17.18
CA GLY A 325 -6.32 -8.68 -18.31
C GLY A 325 -5.98 -8.08 -19.68
N VAL A 326 -6.96 -8.06 -20.59
CA VAL A 326 -6.81 -7.64 -22.00
C VAL A 326 -6.78 -6.11 -22.17
N GLY A 327 -6.24 -5.39 -21.18
CA GLY A 327 -6.37 -3.94 -21.02
C GLY A 327 -5.32 -3.10 -21.75
N LEU A 328 -4.48 -3.69 -22.60
CA LEU A 328 -3.38 -3.02 -23.28
C LEU A 328 -3.82 -1.77 -24.06
N PHE A 329 -4.83 -1.91 -24.94
CA PHE A 329 -5.36 -0.78 -25.72
C PHE A 329 -6.04 0.30 -24.84
N PRO A 330 -6.97 -0.02 -23.91
CA PRO A 330 -7.50 0.94 -22.94
C PRO A 330 -6.42 1.69 -22.14
N ASN A 331 -5.34 1.00 -21.75
CA ASN A 331 -4.25 1.59 -20.98
C ASN A 331 -3.40 2.56 -21.82
N ASN A 332 -3.03 2.16 -23.04
CA ASN A 332 -2.32 3.02 -23.97
C ASN A 332 -3.17 4.25 -24.39
N LEU A 333 -4.47 4.07 -24.58
CA LEU A 333 -5.40 5.17 -24.84
C LEU A 333 -5.42 6.17 -23.67
N ARG A 334 -5.46 5.70 -22.41
CA ARG A 334 -5.39 6.58 -21.23
C ARG A 334 -4.03 7.29 -21.07
N THR A 335 -2.92 6.59 -21.27
CA THR A 335 -1.58 7.20 -21.33
C THR A 335 -1.53 8.30 -22.38
N LEU A 336 -2.09 8.05 -23.58
CA LEU A 336 -2.18 9.04 -24.63
C LEU A 336 -3.06 10.23 -24.23
N SER A 337 -4.24 10.01 -23.62
CA SER A 337 -5.11 11.08 -23.11
C SER A 337 -4.40 12.00 -22.11
N PHE A 338 -3.66 11.43 -21.15
CA PHE A 338 -2.88 12.23 -20.19
C PHE A 338 -1.72 12.97 -20.86
N ALA A 339 -0.97 12.29 -21.75
CA ALA A 339 0.14 12.91 -22.46
C ALA A 339 -0.30 14.03 -23.41
N THR A 340 -1.47 13.89 -24.04
CA THR A 340 -2.08 14.92 -24.90
C THR A 340 -2.52 16.14 -24.10
N ALA A 341 -3.08 15.93 -22.90
CA ALA A 341 -3.39 17.02 -21.98
C ALA A 341 -2.12 17.75 -21.51
N CYS A 342 -1.05 17.03 -21.16
CA CYS A 342 0.26 17.63 -20.88
C CYS A 342 0.83 18.40 -22.08
N TYR A 343 0.76 17.84 -23.29
CA TYR A 343 1.27 18.44 -24.52
C TYR A 343 0.55 19.75 -24.86
N THR A 344 -0.79 19.72 -24.88
CA THR A 344 -1.61 20.90 -25.16
C THR A 344 -1.44 21.99 -24.08
N SER A 345 -1.36 21.61 -22.80
CA SER A 345 -1.02 22.54 -21.72
C SER A 345 0.40 23.11 -21.83
N PHE A 346 1.40 22.34 -22.28
CA PHE A 346 2.74 22.88 -22.52
C PHE A 346 2.73 23.93 -23.63
N VAL A 347 2.07 23.65 -24.76
CA VAL A 347 1.93 24.60 -25.88
C VAL A 347 1.17 25.87 -25.45
N ALA A 348 0.07 25.72 -24.70
CA ALA A 348 -0.68 26.85 -24.16
C ALA A 348 0.12 27.69 -23.16
N CYS A 349 0.90 27.06 -22.27
CA CYS A 349 1.79 27.76 -21.35
C CYS A 349 2.89 28.53 -22.09
N LEU A 350 3.56 27.88 -23.06
CA LEU A 350 4.62 28.48 -23.87
C LEU A 350 4.11 29.70 -24.65
N LEU A 351 2.97 29.58 -25.33
CA LEU A 351 2.37 30.70 -26.05
C LEU A 351 1.97 31.84 -25.09
N GLY A 352 1.40 31.51 -23.93
CA GLY A 352 1.09 32.50 -22.90
C GLY A 352 2.34 33.27 -22.44
N ILE A 353 3.47 32.59 -22.24
CA ILE A 353 4.75 33.23 -21.89
C ILE A 353 5.25 34.15 -23.02
N VAL A 354 5.15 33.73 -24.29
CA VAL A 354 5.55 34.55 -25.45
C VAL A 354 4.67 35.80 -25.58
N LEU A 355 3.35 35.65 -25.43
CA LEU A 355 2.41 36.77 -25.45
C LEU A 355 2.72 37.75 -24.31
N LYS A 356 2.94 37.24 -23.09
CA LYS A 356 3.29 38.06 -21.92
C LYS A 356 4.61 38.81 -22.09
N SER A 357 5.65 38.16 -22.61
CA SER A 357 6.97 38.79 -22.80
C SER A 357 6.98 39.88 -23.87
N GLN A 358 6.03 39.83 -24.81
CA GLN A 358 5.86 40.83 -25.88
C GLN A 358 4.77 41.86 -25.56
N GLY A 359 4.15 41.82 -24.37
CA GLY A 359 3.04 42.72 -24.00
C GLY A 359 1.76 42.52 -24.82
N ARG A 360 1.62 41.39 -25.54
CA ARG A 360 0.47 41.09 -26.40
C ARG A 360 -0.58 40.26 -25.67
N VAL A 361 -1.85 40.46 -26.02
CA VAL A 361 -3.00 39.69 -25.49
C VAL A 361 -3.55 38.70 -26.52
N THR A 362 -3.26 38.92 -27.80
CA THR A 362 -3.74 38.13 -28.95
C THR A 362 -2.59 37.66 -29.84
N THR A 363 -2.82 36.57 -30.56
CA THR A 363 -1.83 35.98 -31.48
C THR A 363 -1.76 36.70 -32.83
N ASN A 364 -0.56 36.76 -33.39
CA ASN A 364 -0.30 37.21 -34.76
C ASN A 364 -0.21 36.00 -35.71
N ASN A 365 -0.21 36.26 -37.03
CA ASN A 365 -0.04 35.21 -38.05
C ASN A 365 1.26 34.40 -37.87
N SER A 366 2.33 34.99 -37.33
CA SER A 366 3.57 34.29 -36.96
C SER A 366 3.34 33.18 -35.94
N ASP A 367 2.50 33.45 -34.93
CA ASP A 367 2.24 32.53 -33.83
C ASP A 367 1.35 31.37 -34.30
N LEU A 368 0.50 31.61 -35.30
CA LEU A 368 -0.29 30.56 -35.97
C LEU A 368 0.61 29.53 -36.67
N TYR A 369 1.68 29.97 -37.37
CA TYR A 369 2.64 29.03 -37.96
C TYR A 369 3.35 28.16 -36.90
N VAL A 370 3.66 28.75 -35.74
CA VAL A 370 4.23 28.01 -34.59
C VAL A 370 3.23 26.98 -34.05
N LEU A 371 1.95 27.35 -33.90
CA LEU A 371 0.90 26.42 -33.49
C LEU A 371 0.67 25.28 -34.50
N LEU A 372 0.67 25.60 -35.80
CA LEU A 372 0.58 24.60 -36.87
C LEU A 372 1.78 23.64 -36.86
N ALA A 373 2.99 24.12 -36.57
CA ALA A 373 4.16 23.27 -36.40
C ALA A 373 4.01 22.30 -35.21
N PHE A 374 3.50 22.77 -34.06
CA PHE A 374 3.17 21.87 -32.94
C PHE A 374 2.11 20.83 -33.31
N VAL A 375 1.03 21.23 -33.99
CA VAL A 375 0.00 20.29 -34.50
C VAL A 375 0.61 19.25 -35.45
N GLY A 376 1.55 19.64 -36.32
CA GLY A 376 2.28 18.72 -37.21
C GLY A 376 3.22 17.75 -36.49
N VAL A 377 3.77 18.14 -35.33
CA VAL A 377 4.64 17.27 -34.49
C VAL A 377 3.83 16.30 -33.61
N TYR A 378 2.58 16.63 -33.27
CA TYR A 378 1.75 15.84 -32.37
C TYR A 378 1.59 14.35 -32.75
N PRO A 379 1.41 13.94 -34.02
CA PRO A 379 1.34 12.52 -34.39
C PRO A 379 2.61 11.73 -34.01
N LEU A 380 3.79 12.32 -34.19
CA LEU A 380 5.06 11.69 -33.82
C LEU A 380 5.21 11.57 -32.29
N PHE A 381 4.74 12.57 -31.55
CA PHE A 381 4.67 12.53 -30.09
C PHE A 381 3.70 11.43 -29.61
N ALA A 382 2.49 11.37 -30.16
CA ALA A 382 1.47 10.38 -29.83
C ALA A 382 1.97 8.94 -30.08
N LEU A 383 2.59 8.68 -31.23
CA LEU A 383 3.19 7.37 -31.55
C LEU A 383 4.32 6.97 -30.61
N ARG A 384 5.19 7.92 -30.20
CA ARG A 384 6.27 7.66 -29.24
C ARG A 384 5.72 7.34 -27.84
N VAL A 385 4.75 8.11 -27.36
CA VAL A 385 4.06 7.86 -26.07
C VAL A 385 3.38 6.49 -26.08
N TRP A 386 2.66 6.17 -27.17
CA TRP A 386 1.99 4.89 -27.34
C TRP A 386 2.99 3.73 -27.28
N LYS A 387 4.08 3.80 -28.06
CA LYS A 387 5.12 2.76 -28.07
C LYS A 387 5.76 2.57 -26.68
N PHE A 388 6.19 3.66 -26.04
CA PHE A 388 6.86 3.59 -24.74
C PHE A 388 5.99 2.94 -23.65
N ASN A 389 4.70 3.26 -23.60
CA ASN A 389 3.79 2.62 -22.66
C ASN A 389 3.36 1.22 -23.10
N TYR A 390 3.27 0.94 -24.40
CA TYR A 390 3.03 -0.41 -24.94
C TYR A 390 4.13 -1.37 -24.48
N ASP A 391 5.40 -1.01 -24.70
CA ASP A 391 6.57 -1.81 -24.34
C ASP A 391 6.57 -2.13 -22.83
N ARG A 392 6.21 -1.14 -21.99
CA ARG A 392 6.04 -1.35 -20.53
C ARG A 392 4.83 -2.24 -20.20
N ALA A 393 3.68 -2.02 -20.81
CA ALA A 393 2.43 -2.70 -20.49
C ALA A 393 2.41 -4.18 -20.90
N VAL A 394 3.13 -4.57 -21.96
CA VAL A 394 3.27 -5.97 -22.40
C VAL A 394 3.80 -6.88 -21.28
N HIS A 395 4.64 -6.38 -20.37
CA HIS A 395 5.18 -7.13 -19.23
C HIS A 395 4.11 -7.57 -18.19
N PHE A 396 2.94 -6.93 -18.21
CA PHE A 396 1.82 -7.18 -17.29
C PHE A 396 0.55 -7.71 -17.99
N GLN A 397 0.57 -7.73 -19.32
CA GLN A 397 -0.54 -8.16 -20.15
C GLN A 397 -0.82 -9.66 -19.99
N VAL A 398 -2.11 -10.00 -19.97
CA VAL A 398 -2.58 -11.38 -20.11
C VAL A 398 -3.39 -11.45 -21.40
N PRO A 399 -2.91 -12.14 -22.45
CA PRO A 399 -3.63 -12.24 -23.72
C PRO A 399 -4.88 -13.13 -23.58
N ASN A 400 -5.88 -12.90 -24.43
CA ASN A 400 -7.13 -13.67 -24.42
C ASN A 400 -6.98 -14.95 -25.25
N LEU A 401 -6.17 -15.88 -24.75
CA LEU A 401 -5.88 -17.18 -25.36
C LEU A 401 -6.75 -18.30 -24.75
N SER A 402 -6.84 -19.43 -25.43
CA SER A 402 -7.36 -20.69 -24.85
C SER A 402 -6.48 -21.18 -23.69
N LEU A 403 -6.97 -22.12 -22.89
CA LEU A 403 -6.21 -22.66 -21.75
C LEU A 403 -4.89 -23.30 -22.22
N MET A 404 -4.94 -24.09 -23.30
CA MET A 404 -3.79 -24.81 -23.86
C MET A 404 -2.71 -23.85 -24.39
N GLU A 405 -3.09 -22.90 -25.26
CA GLU A 405 -2.16 -21.87 -25.77
C GLU A 405 -1.55 -21.03 -24.63
N SER A 406 -2.31 -20.79 -23.56
CA SER A 406 -1.83 -20.05 -22.38
C SER A 406 -0.79 -20.83 -21.57
N LEU A 407 -0.84 -22.18 -21.57
CA LEU A 407 0.13 -23.05 -20.92
C LEU A 407 1.43 -23.16 -21.74
N GLU A 408 1.36 -23.10 -23.07
CA GLU A 408 2.54 -23.14 -23.95
C GLU A 408 3.29 -21.80 -24.02
N HIS A 409 2.57 -20.69 -23.86
CA HIS A 409 2.98 -19.31 -24.13
C HIS A 409 4.40 -18.93 -23.68
N ALA A 410 5.12 -18.17 -24.50
CA ALA A 410 6.51 -17.77 -24.22
C ALA A 410 6.67 -17.12 -22.82
N THR A 411 5.86 -16.10 -22.52
CA THR A 411 5.94 -15.36 -21.24
C THR A 411 5.56 -16.26 -20.05
N PRO A 412 6.45 -16.44 -19.04
CA PRO A 412 6.22 -17.32 -17.90
C PRO A 412 5.01 -16.90 -17.06
N ARG A 413 4.76 -15.58 -16.95
CA ARG A 413 3.59 -15.01 -16.25
C ARG A 413 2.28 -15.60 -16.76
N VAL A 414 2.11 -15.71 -18.07
CA VAL A 414 0.89 -16.22 -18.70
C VAL A 414 0.71 -17.71 -18.39
N ARG A 415 1.80 -18.48 -18.42
CA ARG A 415 1.82 -19.91 -18.06
C ARG A 415 1.49 -20.15 -16.58
N ALA A 416 2.05 -19.35 -15.67
CA ALA A 416 1.71 -19.38 -14.24
C ALA A 416 0.22 -19.07 -13.98
N ILE A 417 -0.32 -18.05 -14.66
CA ILE A 417 -1.75 -17.72 -14.60
C ILE A 417 -2.59 -18.88 -15.15
N ALA A 418 -2.20 -19.47 -16.27
CA ALA A 418 -2.89 -20.61 -16.88
C ALA A 418 -2.90 -21.84 -15.97
N ALA A 419 -1.79 -22.16 -15.31
CA ALA A 419 -1.73 -23.23 -14.32
C ALA A 419 -2.70 -23.00 -13.15
N VAL A 420 -2.81 -21.78 -12.63
CA VAL A 420 -3.86 -21.47 -11.64
C VAL A 420 -5.27 -21.58 -12.25
N CYS A 421 -5.49 -21.20 -13.51
CA CYS A 421 -6.80 -21.39 -14.17
C CYS A 421 -7.23 -22.87 -14.19
N VAL A 422 -6.30 -23.81 -14.43
CA VAL A 422 -6.56 -25.26 -14.40
C VAL A 422 -7.19 -25.71 -13.06
N THR A 423 -6.77 -25.11 -11.94
CA THR A 423 -7.32 -25.45 -10.60
C THR A 423 -8.74 -24.92 -10.37
N LEU A 424 -9.10 -23.81 -11.01
CA LEU A 424 -10.38 -23.13 -10.83
C LEU A 424 -11.44 -23.56 -11.85
N GLU A 425 -11.02 -24.07 -13.01
CA GLU A 425 -11.93 -24.54 -14.08
C GLU A 425 -12.37 -26.01 -13.85
N PRO A 426 -13.67 -26.33 -14.02
CA PRO A 426 -14.14 -27.71 -13.98
C PRO A 426 -14.01 -28.38 -15.36
N HIS A 427 -13.04 -29.29 -15.50
CA HIS A 427 -12.86 -30.12 -16.69
C HIS A 427 -13.85 -31.31 -16.68
N THR A 428 -14.40 -31.65 -17.84
CA THR A 428 -15.34 -32.77 -18.02
C THR A 428 -14.85 -33.84 -19.00
N ASN A 429 -13.89 -33.51 -19.86
CA ASN A 429 -13.33 -34.41 -20.87
C ASN A 429 -11.95 -34.95 -20.42
N MET A 430 -11.81 -36.26 -20.26
CA MET A 430 -10.53 -36.85 -19.83
C MET A 430 -9.39 -36.62 -20.84
N LYS A 431 -9.68 -36.57 -22.15
CA LYS A 431 -8.64 -36.26 -23.16
C LYS A 431 -8.09 -34.84 -23.03
N GLU A 432 -8.92 -33.91 -22.58
CA GLU A 432 -8.51 -32.53 -22.28
C GLU A 432 -7.64 -32.49 -21.01
N VAL A 433 -8.00 -33.25 -19.98
CA VAL A 433 -7.19 -33.40 -18.75
C VAL A 433 -5.81 -33.99 -19.05
N GLU A 434 -5.71 -35.03 -19.89
CA GLU A 434 -4.44 -35.62 -20.32
C GLU A 434 -3.58 -34.62 -21.09
N ALA A 435 -4.17 -33.86 -22.03
CA ALA A 435 -3.47 -32.82 -22.77
C ALA A 435 -2.97 -31.68 -21.86
N ILE A 436 -3.79 -31.23 -20.91
CA ILE A 436 -3.41 -30.23 -19.90
C ILE A 436 -2.22 -30.73 -19.07
N VAL A 437 -2.23 -32.00 -18.67
CA VAL A 437 -1.15 -32.60 -17.87
C VAL A 437 0.16 -32.63 -18.64
N ALA A 438 0.15 -33.06 -19.91
CA ALA A 438 1.35 -33.03 -20.75
C ALA A 438 1.95 -31.61 -20.86
N GLN A 439 1.11 -30.59 -20.97
CA GLN A 439 1.55 -29.18 -21.02
C GLN A 439 2.05 -28.66 -19.66
N LEU A 440 1.44 -29.09 -18.55
CA LEU A 440 1.95 -28.80 -17.21
C LEU A 440 3.30 -29.48 -16.96
N GLU A 441 3.49 -30.70 -17.44
CA GLU A 441 4.75 -31.43 -17.32
C GLU A 441 5.85 -30.78 -18.18
N GLY A 442 5.54 -30.40 -19.43
CA GLY A 442 6.43 -29.61 -20.27
C GLY A 442 6.83 -28.27 -19.65
N ASN A 443 5.98 -27.70 -18.78
CA ASN A 443 6.33 -26.51 -18.00
C ASN A 443 7.27 -26.79 -16.81
N LEU A 444 7.29 -28.02 -16.28
CA LEU A 444 8.28 -28.46 -15.29
C LEU A 444 9.63 -28.82 -15.91
N GLN A 445 9.71 -28.96 -17.24
CA GLN A 445 10.93 -29.32 -18.00
C GLN A 445 11.71 -28.12 -18.57
N ARG A 446 11.24 -26.87 -18.39
CA ARG A 446 11.85 -25.68 -19.01
C ARG A 446 12.89 -25.02 -18.08
N ASP A 447 14.17 -25.24 -18.36
CA ASP A 447 15.34 -24.92 -17.50
C ASP A 447 15.68 -23.42 -17.26
N THR A 448 14.81 -22.44 -17.54
CA THR A 448 15.15 -21.01 -17.40
C THR A 448 15.12 -20.51 -15.94
N PRO A 449 16.28 -20.29 -15.27
CA PRO A 449 16.34 -20.17 -13.80
C PRO A 449 15.74 -18.88 -13.23
N ALA A 450 15.65 -17.81 -14.02
CA ALA A 450 15.02 -16.55 -13.61
C ALA A 450 13.48 -16.62 -13.59
N GLU A 451 12.89 -17.59 -14.29
CA GLU A 451 11.45 -17.68 -14.53
C GLU A 451 10.78 -18.89 -13.84
N HIS A 452 11.58 -19.87 -13.42
CA HIS A 452 11.13 -21.21 -13.10
C HIS A 452 10.22 -21.32 -11.86
N PHE A 453 10.48 -20.54 -10.81
CA PHE A 453 9.95 -20.84 -9.47
C PHE A 453 8.43 -20.72 -9.34
N MET A 454 7.84 -19.62 -9.81
CA MET A 454 6.38 -19.43 -9.70
C MET A 454 5.62 -20.29 -10.71
N VAL A 455 6.14 -20.46 -11.93
CA VAL A 455 5.53 -21.33 -12.95
C VAL A 455 5.48 -22.76 -12.44
N ALA A 456 6.61 -23.30 -11.99
CA ALA A 456 6.66 -24.67 -11.48
C ALA A 456 5.80 -24.86 -10.23
N ALA A 457 5.81 -23.93 -9.27
CA ALA A 457 4.98 -24.05 -8.08
C ALA A 457 3.48 -24.08 -8.40
N TYR A 458 3.00 -23.23 -9.32
CA TYR A 458 1.61 -23.27 -9.79
C TYR A 458 1.31 -24.46 -10.70
N SER A 459 2.26 -24.94 -11.50
CA SER A 459 2.11 -26.16 -12.30
C SER A 459 2.01 -27.41 -11.41
N CYS A 460 2.80 -27.49 -10.34
CA CYS A 460 2.65 -28.54 -9.33
C CYS A 460 1.30 -28.45 -8.59
N GLN A 461 0.81 -27.24 -8.29
CA GLN A 461 -0.54 -27.05 -7.72
C GLN A 461 -1.62 -27.56 -8.69
N ALA A 462 -1.51 -27.24 -9.98
CA ALA A 462 -2.43 -27.68 -11.02
C ALA A 462 -2.43 -29.21 -11.17
N LEU A 463 -1.24 -29.82 -11.25
CA LEU A 463 -1.08 -31.27 -11.33
C LEU A 463 -1.67 -31.96 -10.09
N TRP A 464 -1.39 -31.48 -8.88
CA TRP A 464 -1.97 -32.03 -7.65
C TRP A 464 -3.49 -31.94 -7.63
N HIS A 465 -4.06 -30.80 -8.03
CA HIS A 465 -5.51 -30.61 -8.06
C HIS A 465 -6.19 -31.52 -9.10
N LEU A 466 -5.63 -31.64 -10.30
CA LEU A 466 -6.12 -32.58 -11.31
C LEU A 466 -6.02 -34.03 -10.81
N TRP A 467 -4.87 -34.41 -10.27
CA TRP A 467 -4.61 -35.73 -9.69
C TRP A 467 -5.64 -36.09 -8.61
N PHE A 468 -5.79 -35.24 -7.59
CA PHE A 468 -6.71 -35.45 -6.48
C PHE A 468 -8.17 -35.56 -6.94
N LYS A 469 -8.59 -34.75 -7.92
CA LYS A 469 -9.99 -34.62 -8.34
C LYS A 469 -10.45 -35.70 -9.31
N TYR A 470 -9.63 -36.09 -10.28
CA TYR A 470 -10.03 -36.96 -11.39
C TYR A 470 -9.49 -38.39 -11.29
N PHE A 471 -8.36 -38.60 -10.59
CA PHE A 471 -7.64 -39.87 -10.62
C PHE A 471 -7.73 -40.65 -9.31
N HIS A 472 -7.91 -41.97 -9.43
CA HIS A 472 -7.84 -42.90 -8.33
C HIS A 472 -6.39 -43.26 -8.03
N VAL A 473 -6.08 -43.38 -6.73
CA VAL A 473 -4.72 -43.60 -6.24
C VAL A 473 -4.71 -44.87 -5.39
N PRO A 474 -4.21 -46.01 -5.90
CA PRO A 474 -4.05 -47.22 -5.11
C PRO A 474 -2.93 -47.07 -4.07
N ASP A 475 -1.75 -46.57 -4.49
CA ASP A 475 -0.53 -46.57 -3.68
C ASP A 475 -0.02 -45.17 -3.30
N SER A 476 0.82 -45.09 -2.26
CA SER A 476 1.50 -43.84 -1.86
C SER A 476 2.78 -43.63 -2.65
N PHE A 477 3.01 -42.42 -3.15
CA PHE A 477 4.24 -42.03 -3.83
C PHE A 477 5.35 -41.68 -2.82
N PHE A 478 6.61 -41.89 -3.22
CA PHE A 478 7.79 -41.60 -2.41
C PHE A 478 8.63 -40.52 -3.10
N GLU A 479 9.16 -39.56 -2.34
CA GLU A 479 10.08 -38.53 -2.84
C GLU A 479 11.40 -39.13 -3.36
N LEU A 480 11.87 -40.18 -2.66
CA LEU A 480 13.09 -40.94 -2.96
C LEU A 480 12.69 -42.39 -3.27
N GLU A 481 13.45 -43.05 -4.14
CA GLU A 481 13.26 -44.48 -4.48
C GLU A 481 13.45 -45.37 -3.23
N ASP A 482 14.38 -45.00 -2.36
CA ASP A 482 14.60 -45.63 -1.05
C ASP A 482 13.51 -45.26 -0.04
N THR A 483 12.50 -46.12 0.06
CA THR A 483 11.37 -45.98 1.00
C THR A 483 11.78 -45.83 2.47
N GLN A 484 12.95 -46.34 2.86
CA GLN A 484 13.49 -46.29 4.23
C GLN A 484 13.90 -44.87 4.69
N PHE A 485 14.22 -43.96 3.77
CA PHE A 485 14.59 -42.57 4.10
C PHE A 485 13.39 -41.60 4.13
N CYS A 486 12.20 -42.10 3.81
CA CYS A 486 10.96 -41.32 3.83
C CYS A 486 10.27 -41.40 5.21
N THR A 487 9.66 -40.30 5.65
CA THR A 487 8.95 -40.25 6.93
C THR A 487 7.62 -41.03 6.87
N PRO A 488 7.22 -41.74 7.95
CA PRO A 488 5.90 -42.34 8.04
C PRO A 488 4.81 -41.25 8.08
N PHE A 489 3.57 -41.63 7.74
CA PHE A 489 2.40 -40.77 7.89
C PHE A 489 2.06 -40.50 9.37
N ASN A 490 1.06 -39.65 9.62
CA ASN A 490 0.51 -39.34 10.94
C ASN A 490 1.47 -38.66 11.94
N LEU A 491 2.64 -38.18 11.49
CA LEU A 491 3.51 -37.32 12.32
C LEU A 491 2.98 -35.89 12.46
N TRP A 492 2.16 -35.41 11.51
CA TRP A 492 1.68 -34.03 11.49
C TRP A 492 0.60 -33.75 12.55
N ARG A 493 0.89 -32.82 13.46
CA ARG A 493 -0.06 -32.39 14.51
C ARG A 493 -0.92 -31.22 14.03
N THR A 494 -2.24 -31.41 14.02
CA THR A 494 -3.20 -30.35 13.72
C THR A 494 -3.62 -29.59 14.98
N VAL A 495 -3.56 -28.26 14.94
CA VAL A 495 -4.35 -27.45 15.87
C VAL A 495 -5.81 -27.64 15.50
N ALA A 496 -6.65 -28.04 16.45
CA ALA A 496 -8.10 -28.05 16.25
C ALA A 496 -8.54 -26.63 15.85
N ALA A 497 -8.93 -26.45 14.59
CA ALA A 497 -9.53 -25.20 14.17
C ALA A 497 -10.77 -24.93 15.04
N PRO A 498 -11.03 -23.68 15.49
CA PRO A 498 -12.32 -23.36 16.08
C PRO A 498 -13.39 -23.78 15.07
N ARG A 499 -14.31 -24.66 15.48
CA ARG A 499 -15.30 -25.30 14.61
C ARG A 499 -16.36 -24.29 14.15
N ILE A 500 -15.99 -23.39 13.25
CA ILE A 500 -16.85 -22.38 12.62
C ILE A 500 -17.90 -23.04 11.67
N LEU A 501 -17.80 -24.36 11.45
CA LEU A 501 -18.80 -25.20 10.78
C LEU A 501 -19.68 -26.00 11.76
N ALA A 502 -20.09 -25.36 12.86
CA ALA A 502 -21.29 -25.72 13.61
C ALA A 502 -22.38 -24.64 13.42
N ARG A 503 -22.74 -24.33 12.16
CA ARG A 503 -24.03 -23.70 11.88
C ARG A 503 -25.12 -24.76 12.08
N PHE A 504 -25.60 -24.89 13.31
CA PHE A 504 -27.01 -24.83 13.70
C PHE A 504 -27.09 -25.05 15.23
N HIS A 505 -27.82 -24.16 15.91
CA HIS A 505 -28.07 -24.06 17.37
C HIS A 505 -27.02 -23.36 18.26
N ALA A 506 -27.58 -22.78 19.34
CA ALA A 506 -26.96 -22.18 20.53
C ALA A 506 -26.30 -20.77 20.41
N LYS A 507 -27.11 -19.76 20.80
CA LYS A 507 -26.68 -18.44 21.29
C LYS A 507 -25.78 -18.55 22.55
N THR A 508 -24.44 -18.59 22.44
CA THR A 508 -23.55 -18.50 23.64
C THR A 508 -22.24 -17.71 23.49
N ASP A 509 -21.88 -17.19 22.31
CA ASP A 509 -20.59 -16.47 22.08
C ASP A 509 -20.47 -15.08 22.77
N THR A 510 -21.51 -14.62 23.47
CA THR A 510 -21.55 -13.30 24.12
C THR A 510 -20.95 -13.25 25.53
N LEU A 511 -20.55 -14.40 26.11
CA LEU A 511 -20.11 -14.49 27.51
C LEU A 511 -18.60 -14.77 27.65
N ALA A 512 -18.04 -15.69 26.84
CA ALA A 512 -16.60 -15.96 26.83
C ALA A 512 -15.78 -14.72 26.42
N SER A 513 -16.25 -13.98 25.41
CA SER A 513 -15.63 -12.72 24.96
C SER A 513 -15.64 -11.62 26.04
N ARG A 514 -16.65 -11.58 26.91
CA ARG A 514 -16.73 -10.61 28.01
C ARG A 514 -15.79 -10.94 29.18
N LEU A 515 -15.54 -12.22 29.43
CA LEU A 515 -14.64 -12.66 30.51
C LEU A 515 -13.17 -12.38 30.19
N TRP A 516 -12.74 -12.54 28.94
CA TRP A 516 -11.36 -12.25 28.53
C TRP A 516 -11.02 -10.75 28.40
N ASP A 517 -12.00 -9.89 28.13
CA ASP A 517 -11.82 -8.42 28.11
C ASP A 517 -11.91 -7.78 29.52
N SER A 518 -12.30 -8.54 30.56
CA SER A 518 -12.53 -8.02 31.91
C SER A 518 -11.26 -7.53 32.63
N ASP A 519 -10.10 -8.14 32.36
CA ASP A 519 -8.85 -7.84 33.09
C ASP A 519 -8.00 -6.72 32.45
N ARG A 520 -8.36 -6.23 31.25
CA ARG A 520 -7.63 -5.14 30.56
C ARG A 520 -8.33 -3.79 30.73
N GLY A 521 -8.27 -3.27 31.96
CA GLY A 521 -8.79 -1.95 32.30
C GLY A 521 -8.14 -0.77 31.56
N TRP A 522 -8.76 0.41 31.72
CA TRP A 522 -8.25 1.76 31.38
C TRP A 522 -8.41 2.32 29.94
N ILE A 523 -9.11 1.67 29.01
CA ILE A 523 -9.50 2.30 27.72
C ILE A 523 -11.04 2.35 27.59
N PRO A 524 -11.67 3.51 27.33
CA PRO A 524 -13.13 3.63 27.26
C PRO A 524 -13.73 2.79 26.14
N GLN A 525 -14.51 1.77 26.54
CA GLN A 525 -15.08 0.74 25.66
C GLN A 525 -15.99 1.30 24.56
N SER A 526 -16.64 2.45 24.76
CA SER A 526 -17.49 3.11 23.77
C SER A 526 -16.76 3.40 22.47
N THR A 527 -15.49 3.82 22.54
CA THR A 527 -14.66 4.12 21.36
C THR A 527 -14.32 2.86 20.57
N LYS A 528 -14.07 1.73 21.24
CA LYS A 528 -13.79 0.43 20.60
C LYS A 528 -15.03 -0.16 19.94
N GLN A 529 -16.20 -0.10 20.59
CA GLN A 529 -17.45 -0.58 20.00
C GLN A 529 -17.92 0.29 18.83
N LEU A 530 -17.76 1.62 18.93
CA LEU A 530 -18.05 2.53 17.81
C LEU A 530 -17.08 2.28 16.64
N ARG A 531 -15.77 2.15 16.92
CA ARG A 531 -14.77 1.81 15.90
C ARG A 531 -15.07 0.45 15.25
N ALA A 532 -15.40 -0.59 16.00
CA ALA A 532 -15.77 -1.90 15.46
C ALA A 532 -17.05 -1.87 14.63
N ARG A 533 -18.06 -1.05 15.00
CA ARG A 533 -19.26 -0.83 14.18
C ARG A 533 -18.95 -0.06 12.90
N ILE A 534 -18.08 0.96 12.96
CA ILE A 534 -17.61 1.70 11.78
C ILE A 534 -16.78 0.79 10.86
N GLU A 535 -15.89 -0.04 11.41
CA GLU A 535 -15.09 -1.03 10.67
C GLU A 535 -15.96 -2.14 10.05
N ALA A 536 -17.05 -2.55 10.70
CA ALA A 536 -18.03 -3.47 10.14
C ALA A 536 -18.90 -2.86 9.02
N LEU A 537 -19.06 -1.53 9.00
CA LEU A 537 -19.73 -0.78 7.94
C LEU A 537 -18.79 -0.42 6.77
N ARG A 538 -17.47 -0.56 6.93
CA ARG A 538 -16.50 -0.32 5.87
C ARG A 538 -16.42 -1.50 4.90
N PRO A 539 -16.45 -1.27 3.59
CA PRO A 539 -16.09 -2.29 2.61
C PRO A 539 -14.59 -2.61 2.73
N GLN A 540 -14.24 -3.74 3.34
CA GLN A 540 -12.85 -4.19 3.43
C GLN A 540 -12.19 -4.27 2.05
N SER A 541 -10.96 -3.74 1.94
CA SER A 541 -10.16 -3.69 0.70
C SER A 541 -10.29 -4.94 -0.17
N GLN A 542 -10.92 -4.77 -1.34
CA GLN A 542 -11.42 -5.88 -2.17
C GLN A 542 -10.30 -6.82 -2.63
N GLY A 543 -9.08 -6.31 -2.83
CA GLY A 543 -7.91 -7.10 -3.24
C GLY A 543 -7.59 -8.26 -2.29
N ARG A 544 -7.53 -7.99 -0.98
CA ARG A 544 -7.22 -9.02 0.04
C ARG A 544 -8.31 -10.09 0.12
N ARG A 545 -9.59 -9.68 0.09
CA ARG A 545 -10.73 -10.61 0.10
C ARG A 545 -10.74 -11.50 -1.14
N LEU A 546 -10.37 -10.97 -2.30
CA LEU A 546 -10.31 -11.73 -3.55
C LEU A 546 -9.16 -12.74 -3.55
N VAL A 547 -7.96 -12.36 -3.07
CA VAL A 547 -6.84 -13.30 -2.89
C VAL A 547 -7.23 -14.43 -1.94
N HIS A 548 -7.83 -14.13 -0.79
CA HIS A 548 -8.32 -15.17 0.14
C HIS A 548 -9.42 -16.06 -0.45
N LEU A 549 -10.29 -15.51 -1.32
CA LEU A 549 -11.32 -16.30 -2.01
C LEU A 549 -10.72 -17.23 -3.06
N VAL A 550 -9.73 -16.76 -3.84
CA VAL A 550 -8.99 -17.62 -4.77
C VAL A 550 -8.25 -18.70 -4.00
N GLN A 551 -7.49 -18.31 -2.97
CA GLN A 551 -6.78 -19.26 -2.12
C GLN A 551 -7.74 -20.34 -1.63
N ARG A 552 -8.85 -19.97 -0.98
CA ARG A 552 -9.89 -20.91 -0.53
C ARG A 552 -10.54 -21.76 -1.64
N ALA A 553 -10.57 -21.30 -2.89
CA ALA A 553 -11.09 -22.05 -4.03
C ALA A 553 -10.04 -22.97 -4.67
N THR A 554 -8.75 -22.64 -4.56
CA THR A 554 -7.63 -23.52 -4.94
C THR A 554 -7.22 -24.50 -3.85
N ASP A 555 -7.64 -24.24 -2.61
CA ASP A 555 -7.49 -25.13 -1.47
C ASP A 555 -8.46 -26.31 -1.63
N ILE A 556 -7.97 -27.54 -1.50
CA ILE A 556 -8.78 -28.73 -1.72
C ILE A 556 -9.86 -28.85 -0.63
N GLY A 557 -11.11 -28.61 -1.03
CA GLY A 557 -12.28 -28.96 -0.24
C GLY A 557 -12.48 -30.48 -0.21
N TRP A 558 -12.77 -31.03 0.96
CA TRP A 558 -12.87 -32.48 1.24
C TRP A 558 -14.11 -33.17 0.63
N VAL A 559 -14.61 -32.71 -0.51
CA VAL A 559 -15.80 -33.25 -1.18
C VAL A 559 -15.59 -33.33 -2.69
N THR A 560 -15.24 -34.53 -3.18
CA THR A 560 -15.27 -34.90 -4.61
C THR A 560 -16.04 -36.21 -4.75
N LYS A 561 -16.97 -36.29 -5.70
CA LYS A 561 -17.83 -37.46 -5.95
C LYS A 561 -17.02 -38.70 -6.36
N ASP A 562 -17.59 -39.88 -6.11
CA ASP A 562 -16.94 -41.20 -6.17
C ASP A 562 -16.67 -41.78 -7.59
N GLN A 563 -16.50 -40.92 -8.62
CA GLN A 563 -16.18 -41.34 -9.98
C GLN A 563 -14.78 -40.87 -10.36
N LYS A 564 -13.77 -41.62 -9.89
CA LYS A 564 -12.35 -41.40 -10.21
C LYS A 564 -11.85 -42.46 -11.19
N VAL A 565 -11.05 -42.06 -12.18
CA VAL A 565 -10.49 -42.93 -13.22
C VAL A 565 -9.11 -43.44 -12.77
N MET A 566 -8.72 -44.66 -13.15
CA MET A 566 -7.36 -45.13 -12.88
C MET A 566 -6.32 -44.27 -13.62
N ALA A 567 -5.27 -43.85 -12.93
CA ALA A 567 -4.21 -43.04 -13.53
C ALA A 567 -3.40 -43.83 -14.56
N SER A 568 -3.09 -43.20 -15.70
CA SER A 568 -2.13 -43.74 -16.65
C SER A 568 -0.69 -43.70 -16.07
N PRO A 569 0.23 -44.59 -16.50
CA PRO A 569 1.60 -44.60 -15.99
C PRO A 569 2.35 -43.28 -16.28
N LEU A 570 2.03 -42.60 -17.38
CA LEU A 570 2.56 -41.27 -17.68
C LEU A 570 2.11 -40.23 -16.64
N MET A 571 0.84 -40.28 -16.23
CA MET A 571 0.28 -39.40 -15.19
C MET A 571 0.97 -39.64 -13.83
N GLN A 572 1.26 -40.90 -13.48
CA GLN A 572 2.01 -41.27 -12.26
C GLN A 572 3.41 -40.63 -12.25
N LEU A 573 4.15 -40.76 -13.36
CA LEU A 573 5.48 -40.18 -13.51
C LEU A 573 5.46 -38.64 -13.43
N CYS A 574 4.44 -37.99 -14.01
CA CYS A 574 4.22 -36.56 -13.87
C CYS A 574 4.01 -36.14 -12.40
N PHE A 575 3.31 -36.96 -11.61
CA PHE A 575 3.04 -36.68 -10.21
C PHE A 575 4.28 -36.86 -9.31
N GLU A 576 5.07 -37.92 -9.51
CA GLU A 576 6.37 -38.07 -8.83
C GLU A 576 7.30 -36.88 -9.12
N LYS A 577 7.36 -36.46 -10.39
CA LYS A 577 8.12 -35.29 -10.84
C LYS A 577 7.64 -34.00 -10.16
N ALA A 578 6.34 -33.85 -9.94
CA ALA A 578 5.78 -32.72 -9.18
C ALA A 578 6.19 -32.76 -7.69
N ILE A 579 6.25 -33.93 -7.04
CA ILE A 579 6.76 -34.07 -5.67
C ILE A 579 8.24 -33.66 -5.60
N ARG A 580 9.08 -34.24 -6.47
CA ARG A 580 10.53 -33.93 -6.54
C ARG A 580 10.77 -32.44 -6.83
N MET A 581 9.99 -31.85 -7.73
CA MET A 581 10.05 -30.41 -8.04
C MET A 581 9.62 -29.55 -6.85
N CYS A 582 8.54 -29.90 -6.14
CA CYS A 582 8.14 -29.20 -4.91
C CYS A 582 9.23 -29.27 -3.83
N ALA A 583 9.88 -30.42 -3.65
CA ALA A 583 11.00 -30.58 -2.71
C ALA A 583 12.21 -29.68 -3.09
N ALA A 584 12.52 -29.56 -4.39
CA ALA A 584 13.52 -28.62 -4.88
C ALA A 584 13.12 -27.15 -4.67
N LEU A 585 11.86 -26.81 -4.91
CA LEU A 585 11.32 -25.45 -4.71
C LEU A 585 11.38 -24.97 -3.25
N LEU A 586 11.41 -25.86 -2.25
CA LEU A 586 11.65 -25.48 -0.86
C LEU A 586 12.99 -24.75 -0.64
N ARG A 587 13.96 -24.94 -1.53
CA ARG A 587 15.31 -24.36 -1.46
C ARG A 587 15.49 -23.15 -2.38
N CYS A 588 14.46 -22.71 -3.10
CA CYS A 588 14.57 -21.59 -4.03
C CYS A 588 14.55 -20.22 -3.33
N ASN A 589 15.06 -19.19 -4.01
CA ASN A 589 15.14 -17.84 -3.43
C ASN A 589 13.75 -17.20 -3.23
N SER A 590 12.74 -17.57 -4.02
CA SER A 590 11.38 -17.01 -3.90
C SER A 590 10.68 -17.48 -2.63
N THR A 591 10.31 -16.55 -1.75
CA THR A 591 9.52 -16.82 -0.53
C THR A 591 8.13 -17.33 -0.86
N GLN A 592 7.48 -16.80 -1.91
CA GLN A 592 6.15 -17.19 -2.34
C GLN A 592 6.13 -18.62 -2.92
N ALA A 593 7.10 -18.96 -3.77
CA ALA A 593 7.20 -20.30 -4.35
C ALA A 593 7.51 -21.35 -3.28
N ARG A 594 8.44 -21.05 -2.35
CA ARG A 594 8.72 -21.88 -1.16
C ARG A 594 7.47 -22.16 -0.34
N LEU A 595 6.71 -21.12 0.01
CA LEU A 595 5.51 -21.25 0.83
C LEU A 595 4.41 -22.05 0.12
N LEU A 596 4.23 -21.85 -1.19
CA LEU A 596 3.28 -22.62 -2.00
C LEU A 596 3.71 -24.09 -2.09
N ALA A 597 4.97 -24.38 -2.41
CA ALA A 597 5.49 -25.75 -2.49
C ALA A 597 5.40 -26.49 -1.14
N ALA A 598 5.76 -25.82 -0.04
CA ALA A 598 5.65 -26.37 1.31
C ALA A 598 4.19 -26.71 1.66
N ARG A 599 3.25 -25.86 1.26
CA ARG A 599 1.83 -26.12 1.43
C ARG A 599 1.36 -27.34 0.62
N LEU A 600 1.74 -27.43 -0.66
CA LEU A 600 1.35 -28.55 -1.52
C LEU A 600 1.86 -29.89 -0.97
N LEU A 601 3.13 -29.94 -0.55
CA LEU A 601 3.71 -31.14 0.07
C LEU A 601 2.98 -31.51 1.37
N GLN A 602 2.57 -30.53 2.17
CA GLN A 602 1.82 -30.74 3.41
C GLN A 602 0.41 -31.28 3.13
N GLU A 603 -0.27 -30.80 2.09
CA GLU A 603 -1.56 -31.32 1.63
C GLU A 603 -1.42 -32.75 1.08
N MET A 604 -0.42 -33.02 0.23
CA MET A 604 -0.13 -34.36 -0.30
C MET A 604 0.21 -35.38 0.80
N TYR A 605 0.95 -34.96 1.82
CA TYR A 605 1.30 -35.78 2.98
C TYR A 605 0.09 -36.04 3.89
N GLN A 606 -0.76 -35.02 4.14
CA GLN A 606 -1.99 -35.19 4.93
C GLN A 606 -3.05 -36.06 4.25
N CYS A 607 -3.09 -36.08 2.91
CA CYS A 607 -3.94 -37.01 2.16
C CYS A 607 -3.35 -38.43 2.05
N GLU A 608 -2.25 -38.72 2.76
CA GLU A 608 -1.50 -39.99 2.73
C GLU A 608 -1.02 -40.41 1.34
N ARG A 609 -0.79 -39.44 0.43
CA ARG A 609 -0.43 -39.69 -0.98
C ARG A 609 1.05 -39.48 -1.31
N ALA A 610 1.76 -38.67 -0.55
CA ALA A 610 3.21 -38.49 -0.71
C ALA A 610 3.95 -38.69 0.61
N ARG A 611 4.94 -39.60 0.62
CA ARG A 611 5.92 -39.71 1.71
C ARG A 611 7.16 -38.90 1.37
N LEU A 612 7.55 -38.04 2.30
CA LEU A 612 8.61 -37.04 2.12
C LEU A 612 9.91 -37.52 2.75
N SER A 613 11.04 -37.11 2.19
CA SER A 613 12.32 -37.27 2.85
C SER A 613 12.36 -36.45 4.14
N LYS A 614 13.11 -36.91 5.14
CA LYS A 614 13.24 -36.23 6.43
C LYS A 614 13.70 -34.77 6.30
N GLY A 615 14.59 -34.48 5.34
CA GLY A 615 15.05 -33.12 5.06
C GLY A 615 13.97 -32.22 4.47
N THR A 616 13.17 -32.74 3.54
CA THR A 616 12.03 -32.04 2.94
C THR A 616 10.91 -31.80 3.95
N MET A 617 10.62 -32.78 4.82
CA MET A 617 9.68 -32.63 5.93
C MET A 617 10.09 -31.50 6.90
N ILE A 618 11.37 -31.44 7.30
CA ILE A 618 11.92 -30.35 8.13
C ILE A 618 11.74 -28.99 7.44
N ALA A 619 12.19 -28.87 6.19
CA ALA A 619 12.11 -27.62 5.45
C ALA A 619 10.65 -27.14 5.29
N MET A 620 9.73 -28.07 5.00
CA MET A 620 8.30 -27.82 4.91
C MET A 620 7.73 -27.25 6.22
N MET A 621 8.03 -27.86 7.37
CA MET A 621 7.59 -27.36 8.68
C MET A 621 8.16 -25.98 9.00
N CYS A 622 9.47 -25.78 8.78
CA CYS A 622 10.11 -24.49 9.02
C CYS A 622 9.53 -23.39 8.14
N ILE A 623 9.33 -23.62 6.84
CA ILE A 623 8.72 -22.64 5.92
C ILE A 623 7.26 -22.35 6.31
N LEU A 624 6.45 -23.38 6.61
CA LEU A 624 5.05 -23.21 6.97
C LEU A 624 4.81 -22.49 8.29
N SER A 625 5.77 -22.45 9.21
CA SER A 625 5.68 -21.59 10.41
C SER A 625 5.49 -20.10 10.06
N SER A 626 6.00 -19.65 8.91
CA SER A 626 5.80 -18.29 8.39
C SER A 626 4.53 -18.11 7.55
N SER A 627 3.62 -19.08 7.54
CA SER A 627 2.38 -19.01 6.76
C SER A 627 1.47 -17.87 7.26
N PRO A 628 0.75 -17.15 6.37
CA PRO A 628 -0.29 -16.21 6.78
C PRO A 628 -1.52 -16.91 7.37
N ASN A 629 -1.68 -18.22 7.17
CA ASN A 629 -2.74 -18.99 7.80
C ASN A 629 -2.28 -19.47 9.20
N GLU A 630 -2.83 -18.84 10.24
CA GLU A 630 -2.49 -19.09 11.64
C GLU A 630 -2.63 -20.56 12.07
N THR A 631 -3.67 -21.28 11.62
CA THR A 631 -3.85 -22.68 12.01
C THR A 631 -2.77 -23.58 11.40
N LEU A 632 -2.38 -23.29 10.15
CA LEU A 632 -1.31 -24.00 9.45
C LEU A 632 0.06 -23.71 10.08
N ALA A 633 0.33 -22.43 10.37
CA ALA A 633 1.56 -21.98 11.02
C ALA A 633 1.77 -22.62 12.39
N LYS A 634 0.73 -22.60 13.26
CA LYS A 634 0.80 -23.25 14.58
C LYS A 634 0.90 -24.76 14.50
N SER A 635 0.22 -25.39 13.54
CA SER A 635 0.33 -26.85 13.29
C SER A 635 1.75 -27.24 12.87
N ALA A 636 2.39 -26.44 12.01
CA ALA A 636 3.78 -26.65 11.61
C ALA A 636 4.76 -26.54 12.79
N VAL A 637 4.62 -25.49 13.61
CA VAL A 637 5.45 -25.29 14.82
C VAL A 637 5.22 -26.39 15.85
N LEU A 638 3.97 -26.78 16.12
CA LEU A 638 3.65 -27.89 17.02
C LEU A 638 4.23 -29.22 16.55
N THR A 639 4.18 -29.49 15.24
CA THR A 639 4.75 -30.68 14.65
C THR A 639 6.28 -30.68 14.83
N LEU A 640 6.95 -29.57 14.47
CA LEU A 640 8.39 -29.39 14.63
C LEU A 640 8.84 -29.62 16.10
N LEU A 641 8.20 -28.92 17.05
CA LEU A 641 8.50 -29.08 18.47
C LEU A 641 8.28 -30.54 18.93
N SER A 642 7.18 -31.17 18.54
CA SER A 642 6.88 -32.54 18.95
C SER A 642 7.81 -33.62 18.40
N LEU A 643 8.52 -33.34 17.30
CA LEU A 643 9.44 -34.29 16.68
C LEU A 643 10.88 -34.11 17.17
N PHE A 644 11.28 -32.88 17.48
CA PHE A 644 12.69 -32.54 17.70
C PHE A 644 13.03 -31.96 19.08
N GLN A 645 12.10 -31.33 19.81
CA GLN A 645 12.42 -30.59 21.04
C GLN A 645 13.24 -31.43 22.02
N ASP A 646 12.75 -32.63 22.35
CA ASP A 646 13.40 -33.50 23.35
C ASP A 646 14.59 -34.32 22.79
N ARG A 647 14.93 -34.18 21.49
CA ARG A 647 15.91 -35.05 20.79
C ARG A 647 16.99 -34.29 19.99
N LEU A 648 17.05 -32.96 20.08
CA LEU A 648 18.03 -32.14 19.34
C LEU A 648 19.48 -32.66 19.47
N HIS A 649 19.92 -32.98 20.69
CA HIS A 649 21.30 -33.42 20.96
C HIS A 649 21.63 -34.83 20.42
N GLU A 650 20.62 -35.68 20.20
CA GLU A 650 20.80 -37.04 19.67
C GLU A 650 20.87 -37.06 18.14
N MET A 651 20.52 -35.94 17.48
CA MET A 651 20.23 -35.88 16.05
C MET A 651 21.05 -34.79 15.31
N PRO A 652 22.40 -34.81 15.37
CA PRO A 652 23.25 -33.74 14.85
C PRO A 652 23.04 -33.45 13.36
N ALA A 653 22.74 -34.47 12.56
CA ALA A 653 22.44 -34.31 11.13
C ALA A 653 21.12 -33.55 10.87
N ASP A 654 20.14 -33.63 11.78
CA ASP A 654 18.88 -32.89 11.66
C ASP A 654 18.98 -31.50 12.28
N VAL A 655 19.79 -31.32 13.33
CA VAL A 655 20.21 -30.00 13.83
C VAL A 655 20.74 -29.16 12.67
N VAL A 656 21.69 -29.68 11.87
CA VAL A 656 22.22 -28.98 10.67
C VAL A 656 21.11 -28.62 9.67
N ARG A 657 20.12 -29.50 9.47
CA ARG A 657 19.01 -29.28 8.51
C ARG A 657 18.01 -28.24 9.00
N ILE A 658 17.74 -28.16 10.30
CA ILE A 658 16.88 -27.14 10.90
C ILE A 658 17.64 -25.79 10.94
N ALA A 659 18.94 -25.85 11.22
CA ALA A 659 19.87 -24.72 11.30
C ALA A 659 20.31 -24.17 9.94
N THR A 660 19.37 -23.70 9.12
CA THR A 660 19.68 -22.91 7.93
C THR A 660 19.17 -21.49 8.09
N THR A 661 19.84 -20.52 7.46
CA THR A 661 19.44 -19.10 7.51
C THR A 661 17.98 -18.92 7.08
N ILE A 662 17.54 -19.67 6.06
CA ILE A 662 16.16 -19.68 5.57
C ILE A 662 15.19 -20.16 6.66
N HIS A 663 15.48 -21.30 7.29
CA HIS A 663 14.59 -21.90 8.28
C HIS A 663 14.48 -21.03 9.54
N LEU A 664 15.61 -20.51 10.05
CA LEU A 664 15.59 -19.62 11.23
C LEU A 664 14.79 -18.34 10.96
N VAL A 665 14.95 -17.71 9.79
CA VAL A 665 14.12 -16.55 9.38
C VAL A 665 12.63 -16.88 9.43
N HIS A 666 12.18 -18.00 8.84
CA HIS A 666 10.77 -18.38 8.88
C HIS A 666 10.26 -18.67 10.31
N LEU A 667 11.09 -19.25 11.19
CA LEU A 667 10.74 -19.46 12.61
C LEU A 667 10.66 -18.13 13.39
N SER A 668 11.57 -17.18 13.14
CA SER A 668 11.48 -15.83 13.74
C SER A 668 10.26 -15.04 13.26
N GLU A 669 9.83 -15.24 12.01
CA GLU A 669 8.62 -14.60 11.48
C GLU A 669 7.35 -15.12 12.16
N PHE A 670 7.32 -16.39 12.61
CA PHE A 670 6.27 -16.89 13.51
C PHE A 670 6.26 -16.16 14.84
N VAL A 671 7.43 -16.01 15.50
CA VAL A 671 7.57 -15.24 16.75
C VAL A 671 7.06 -13.82 16.55
N ARG A 672 7.50 -13.14 15.47
CA ARG A 672 7.09 -11.77 15.13
C ARG A 672 5.60 -11.64 14.87
N ARG A 673 4.92 -12.62 14.27
CA ARG A 673 3.46 -12.54 14.04
C ARG A 673 2.60 -12.90 15.25
N HIS A 674 3.07 -13.78 16.13
CA HIS A 674 2.24 -14.35 17.20
C HIS A 674 2.55 -13.85 18.62
N HIS A 675 3.62 -13.05 18.81
CA HIS A 675 3.99 -12.47 20.11
C HIS A 675 2.82 -11.79 20.85
N ALA A 676 2.02 -10.98 20.15
CA ALA A 676 0.99 -10.12 20.75
C ALA A 676 -0.18 -10.90 21.40
N ARG A 677 -0.33 -12.18 21.08
CA ARG A 677 -1.45 -13.02 21.55
C ARG A 677 -1.12 -13.87 22.79
N ASN A 678 0.08 -13.73 23.36
CA ASN A 678 0.56 -14.54 24.49
C ASN A 678 0.42 -16.05 24.24
N ASP A 679 0.73 -16.48 23.02
CA ASP A 679 0.65 -17.89 22.64
C ASP A 679 1.86 -18.64 23.23
N GLY A 680 1.62 -19.62 24.11
CA GLY A 680 2.67 -20.44 24.71
C GLY A 680 3.55 -21.17 23.69
N LEU A 681 3.07 -21.34 22.45
CA LEU A 681 3.88 -21.86 21.34
C LEU A 681 5.05 -20.93 20.97
N VAL A 682 4.90 -19.61 21.09
CA VAL A 682 5.97 -18.64 20.81
C VAL A 682 7.09 -18.79 21.85
N VAL A 683 6.72 -18.91 23.13
CA VAL A 683 7.67 -19.14 24.23
C VAL A 683 8.41 -20.47 24.04
N ARG A 684 7.69 -21.56 23.72
CA ARG A 684 8.31 -22.87 23.43
C ARG A 684 9.22 -22.84 22.20
N LEU A 685 8.83 -22.15 21.13
CA LEU A 685 9.65 -22.03 19.92
C LEU A 685 10.95 -21.27 20.18
N LEU A 686 10.94 -20.25 21.05
CA LEU A 686 12.17 -19.54 21.43
C LEU A 686 13.10 -20.41 22.28
N HIS A 687 12.59 -21.18 23.25
CA HIS A 687 13.42 -22.14 23.98
C HIS A 687 14.06 -23.16 23.02
N PHE A 688 13.25 -23.73 22.11
CA PHE A 688 13.74 -24.61 21.05
C PHE A 688 14.80 -23.95 20.15
N ALA A 689 14.67 -22.65 19.84
CA ALA A 689 15.68 -21.92 19.08
C ALA A 689 16.99 -21.72 19.85
N ILE A 690 16.92 -21.45 21.17
CA ILE A 690 18.10 -21.37 22.06
C ILE A 690 18.80 -22.73 22.13
N GLU A 691 18.05 -23.80 22.38
CA GLU A 691 18.54 -25.19 22.42
C GLU A 691 19.16 -25.61 21.08
N LEU A 692 18.55 -25.23 19.96
CA LEU A 692 19.08 -25.46 18.62
C LEU A 692 20.43 -24.75 18.42
N LEU A 693 20.59 -23.49 18.85
CA LEU A 693 21.89 -22.80 18.80
C LEU A 693 22.94 -23.49 19.66
N ALA A 694 22.58 -23.96 20.86
CA ALA A 694 23.48 -24.74 21.72
C ALA A 694 23.89 -26.08 21.09
N ALA A 695 22.97 -26.76 20.38
CA ALA A 695 23.24 -28.00 19.67
C ALA A 695 24.09 -27.82 18.38
N ILE A 696 24.03 -26.66 17.72
CA ILE A 696 24.89 -26.33 16.57
C ILE A 696 26.33 -26.04 16.99
N ALA A 697 26.53 -25.35 18.13
CA ALA A 697 27.83 -24.90 18.60
C ALA A 697 28.96 -25.96 18.56
N PRO A 698 28.78 -27.22 19.01
CA PRO A 698 29.81 -28.26 18.92
C PRO A 698 30.11 -28.74 17.49
N LEU A 699 29.21 -28.53 16.53
CA LEU A 699 29.32 -29.03 15.15
C LEU A 699 30.25 -28.18 14.27
N LYS A 700 30.80 -27.07 14.79
CA LYS A 700 31.75 -26.16 14.09
C LYS A 700 31.23 -25.59 12.76
N ILE A 701 29.91 -25.46 12.62
CA ILE A 701 29.29 -24.79 11.47
C ILE A 701 29.54 -23.28 11.61
N GLU A 702 29.98 -22.63 10.53
CA GLU A 702 30.22 -21.18 10.53
C GLU A 702 28.90 -20.41 10.74
N PRO A 703 28.82 -19.47 11.68
CA PRO A 703 27.59 -18.72 11.99
C PRO A 703 26.90 -18.03 10.81
N PRO A 704 27.58 -17.48 9.78
CA PRO A 704 26.91 -16.90 8.60
C PRO A 704 26.04 -17.89 7.81
N ASN A 705 26.23 -19.20 7.96
CA ASN A 705 25.44 -20.22 7.26
C ASN A 705 24.07 -20.49 7.90
N TYR A 706 23.82 -19.97 9.11
CA TYR A 706 22.55 -20.11 9.81
C TYR A 706 21.99 -18.82 10.43
N LEU A 707 22.81 -17.82 10.71
CA LEU A 707 22.38 -16.52 11.26
C LEU A 707 22.29 -15.45 10.17
N SER A 708 21.29 -14.58 10.28
CA SER A 708 21.14 -13.38 9.44
C SER A 708 20.66 -12.19 10.26
N ALA A 709 20.85 -10.98 9.71
CA ALA A 709 20.26 -9.77 10.28
C ALA A 709 18.72 -9.79 10.25
N GLU A 710 18.09 -10.39 9.23
CA GLU A 710 16.62 -10.52 9.13
C GLU A 710 16.05 -11.39 10.27
N TYR A 711 16.77 -12.45 10.66
CA TYR A 711 16.40 -13.27 11.81
C TYR A 711 16.35 -12.47 13.12
N VAL A 712 17.36 -11.63 13.37
CA VAL A 712 17.43 -10.79 14.56
C VAL A 712 16.43 -9.63 14.51
N ASP A 713 16.27 -8.98 13.36
CA ASP A 713 15.29 -7.90 13.15
C ASP A 713 13.85 -8.39 13.46
N ASN A 714 13.49 -9.59 13.01
CA ASN A 714 12.21 -10.20 13.35
C ASN A 714 12.01 -10.39 14.87
N LEU A 715 13.05 -10.80 15.58
CA LEU A 715 13.02 -10.93 17.04
C LEU A 715 12.97 -9.57 17.75
N THR A 716 13.76 -8.57 17.33
CA THR A 716 13.73 -7.23 17.93
C THR A 716 12.40 -6.51 17.69
N ARG A 717 11.76 -6.72 16.53
CA ARG A 717 10.39 -6.23 16.27
C ARG A 717 9.37 -6.94 17.16
N ALA A 718 9.47 -8.27 17.31
CA ALA A 718 8.62 -9.02 18.22
C ALA A 718 8.77 -8.54 19.68
N GLN A 719 9.97 -8.16 20.10
CA GLN A 719 10.22 -7.56 21.39
C GLN A 719 9.60 -6.16 21.51
N ALA A 720 9.83 -5.28 20.55
CA ALA A 720 9.31 -3.90 20.57
C ALA A 720 7.77 -3.84 20.56
N GLU A 721 7.11 -4.78 19.89
CA GLU A 721 5.65 -4.88 19.82
C GLU A 721 5.03 -5.70 21.00
N SER A 722 5.84 -6.46 21.74
CA SER A 722 5.38 -7.31 22.85
C SER A 722 5.22 -6.57 24.17
N THR A 723 4.10 -6.85 24.84
CA THR A 723 3.83 -6.42 26.21
C THR A 723 4.33 -7.40 27.28
N LEU A 724 4.86 -8.57 26.90
CA LEU A 724 5.16 -9.69 27.81
C LEU A 724 6.63 -9.72 28.18
N TYR A 725 6.95 -9.57 29.46
CA TYR A 725 8.34 -9.53 29.92
C TYR A 725 9.12 -10.82 29.69
N SER A 726 8.48 -11.98 29.95
CA SER A 726 9.09 -13.29 29.71
C SER A 726 9.59 -13.44 28.27
N LEU A 727 8.87 -12.86 27.30
CA LEU A 727 9.28 -12.84 25.91
C LEU A 727 10.48 -11.90 25.65
N HIS A 728 10.52 -10.74 26.31
CA HIS A 728 11.67 -9.83 26.24
C HIS A 728 12.94 -10.50 26.75
N VAL A 729 12.88 -11.19 27.90
CA VAL A 729 14.04 -11.91 28.46
C VAL A 729 14.51 -13.04 27.56
N LEU A 730 13.59 -13.81 26.97
CA LEU A 730 13.94 -14.90 26.07
C LEU A 730 14.60 -14.39 24.79
N ILE A 731 14.10 -13.29 24.23
CA ILE A 731 14.71 -12.64 23.07
C ILE A 731 16.08 -12.04 23.42
N ASP A 732 16.21 -11.34 24.55
CA ASP A 732 17.48 -10.77 25.02
C ASP A 732 18.53 -11.88 25.26
N ASN A 733 18.17 -12.98 25.93
CA ASN A 733 19.05 -14.13 26.14
C ASN A 733 19.45 -14.82 24.83
N HIS A 734 18.52 -14.93 23.87
CA HIS A 734 18.80 -15.51 22.56
C HIS A 734 19.73 -14.63 21.72
N CYS A 735 19.52 -13.31 21.74
CA CYS A 735 20.41 -12.33 21.12
C CYS A 735 21.81 -12.33 21.75
N ASP A 736 21.93 -12.52 23.08
CA ASP A 736 23.22 -12.70 23.74
C ASP A 736 23.96 -13.95 23.27
N VAL A 737 23.26 -15.08 23.13
CA VAL A 737 23.84 -16.33 22.58
C VAL A 737 24.29 -16.11 21.13
N ILE A 738 23.47 -15.47 20.30
CA ILE A 738 23.83 -15.08 18.92
C ILE A 738 25.10 -14.22 18.90
N HIS A 739 25.15 -13.17 19.72
CA HIS A 739 26.28 -12.24 19.78
C HIS A 739 27.56 -12.95 20.26
N ALA A 740 27.47 -13.77 21.32
CA ALA A 740 28.59 -14.55 21.84
C ALA A 740 29.13 -15.55 20.80
N THR A 741 28.25 -16.26 20.09
CA THR A 741 28.62 -17.22 19.04
C THR A 741 29.29 -16.51 17.84
N TYR A 742 28.75 -15.37 17.40
CA TYR A 742 29.34 -14.59 16.30
C TYR A 742 30.68 -13.95 16.70
N ALA A 743 30.79 -13.42 17.93
CA ALA A 743 32.03 -12.87 18.46
C ALA A 743 33.12 -13.94 18.61
N ALA A 744 32.77 -15.16 19.04
CA ALA A 744 33.68 -16.30 19.08
C ALA A 744 34.19 -16.67 17.67
N TYR A 745 33.32 -16.65 16.66
CA TYR A 745 33.70 -16.87 15.25
C TYR A 745 34.62 -15.78 14.69
N VAL A 746 34.33 -14.49 14.90
CA VAL A 746 35.22 -13.39 14.50
C VAL A 746 36.58 -13.47 15.22
N LYS A 747 36.60 -13.89 16.49
CA LYS A 747 37.84 -14.19 17.22
C LYS A 747 38.59 -15.39 16.63
N GLN A 748 37.89 -16.44 16.21
CA GLN A 748 38.50 -17.57 15.50
C GLN A 748 39.08 -17.17 14.14
N LEU A 749 38.44 -16.28 13.36
CA LEU A 749 38.98 -15.80 12.08
C LEU A 749 40.25 -14.96 12.23
N SER A 750 40.41 -14.22 13.33
CA SER A 750 41.58 -13.37 13.59
C SER A 750 42.81 -14.12 14.16
N LEU A 751 42.65 -15.35 14.65
CA LEU A 751 43.75 -16.15 15.22
C LEU A 751 44.71 -16.79 14.17
N PRO A 752 44.25 -17.34 13.02
CA PRO A 752 45.10 -17.96 11.99
C PRO A 752 46.10 -17.02 11.30
N GLU A 753 45.80 -15.73 11.18
CA GLU A 753 46.73 -14.78 10.55
C GLU A 753 47.91 -14.44 11.47
N ALA A 754 47.68 -14.34 12.78
CA ALA A 754 48.73 -14.11 13.77
C ALA A 754 49.74 -15.27 13.84
N SER A 755 49.30 -16.52 13.65
CA SER A 755 50.18 -17.70 13.60
C SER A 755 50.94 -17.79 12.27
N ARG A 756 50.31 -17.50 11.13
CA ARG A 756 50.99 -17.42 9.82
C ARG A 756 52.06 -16.32 9.78
N LEU A 757 51.78 -15.14 10.33
CA LEU A 757 52.77 -14.05 10.44
C LEU A 757 53.93 -14.42 11.38
N ARG A 758 53.68 -15.10 12.52
CA ARG A 758 54.75 -15.61 13.38
C ARG A 758 55.60 -16.69 12.72
N PHE A 759 55.01 -17.57 11.91
CA PHE A 759 55.76 -18.60 11.17
C PHE A 759 56.62 -18.01 10.05
N GLN A 760 56.10 -17.02 9.31
CA GLN A 760 56.90 -16.31 8.29
C GLN A 760 57.99 -15.45 8.93
N ALA A 761 57.73 -14.78 10.06
CA ALA A 761 58.76 -14.06 10.81
C ALA A 761 59.88 -14.99 11.32
N LYS A 762 59.54 -16.17 11.87
CA LYS A 762 60.54 -17.19 12.25
C LYS A 762 61.35 -17.70 11.06
N ARG A 763 60.74 -17.95 9.90
CA ARG A 763 61.47 -18.35 8.67
C ARG A 763 62.40 -17.25 8.16
N ALA A 764 61.97 -15.98 8.19
CA ALA A 764 62.80 -14.85 7.81
C ALA A 764 63.99 -14.64 8.76
N PHE A 765 63.77 -14.83 10.07
CA PHE A 765 64.84 -14.72 11.09
C PHE A 765 65.88 -15.84 10.97
N LEU A 766 65.45 -17.09 10.71
CA LEU A 766 66.36 -18.22 10.47
C LEU A 766 67.12 -18.07 9.13
N ALA A 767 66.48 -17.60 8.07
CA ALA A 767 67.15 -17.35 6.79
C ALA A 767 68.19 -16.21 6.86
N ALA A 768 67.95 -15.20 7.68
CA ALA A 768 68.89 -14.10 7.90
C ALA A 768 70.13 -14.48 8.73
N SER A 769 70.09 -15.61 9.46
CA SER A 769 71.17 -16.04 10.35
C SER A 769 72.12 -17.07 9.73
N MET A 770 71.94 -17.43 8.45
CA MET A 770 72.63 -18.57 7.83
C MET A 770 73.33 -18.27 6.50
N MET A 771 73.62 -16.99 6.20
CA MET A 771 74.44 -16.60 5.05
C MET A 771 75.66 -15.79 5.46
N VAL A 772 76.75 -16.51 5.72
CA VAL A 772 78.14 -16.02 5.67
C VAL A 772 78.90 -16.95 4.74
N MET A 773 79.40 -16.43 3.61
CA MET A 773 80.59 -16.84 2.81
C MET A 773 80.56 -16.12 1.43
N PRO A 774 81.67 -16.05 0.67
CA PRO A 774 82.19 -14.75 0.23
C PRO A 774 82.06 -14.46 -1.28
N MET A 775 82.61 -13.29 -1.67
CA MET A 775 82.83 -12.89 -3.07
C MET A 775 83.88 -13.75 -3.76
N ASP A 776 83.66 -14.05 -5.04
CA ASP A 776 84.36 -13.47 -6.20
C ASP A 776 83.72 -14.10 -7.46
N ALA A 777 83.45 -13.49 -8.62
CA ALA A 777 83.77 -12.24 -9.31
C ALA A 777 84.03 -12.67 -10.78
N SER A 778 83.44 -12.01 -11.79
CA SER A 778 84.06 -11.75 -13.12
C SER A 778 83.04 -11.28 -14.19
N LEU A 779 83.26 -10.05 -14.70
CA LEU A 779 82.97 -9.52 -16.05
C LEU A 779 81.50 -9.44 -16.55
N LYS A 780 80.94 -8.22 -16.62
CA LYS A 780 80.72 -7.35 -17.83
C LYS A 780 79.41 -7.66 -18.60
N ALA A 781 78.55 -6.73 -19.03
CA ALA A 781 78.41 -5.27 -18.87
C ALA A 781 76.95 -4.87 -19.31
N GLU A 782 76.42 -3.63 -19.21
CA GLU A 782 76.98 -2.35 -18.76
C GLU A 782 75.95 -1.49 -17.96
N SER A 783 75.33 -0.45 -18.55
CA SER A 783 74.45 0.53 -17.86
C SER A 783 73.35 1.08 -18.80
N ARG A 784 72.28 1.81 -18.38
CA ARG A 784 72.24 2.99 -17.51
C ARG A 784 70.81 3.38 -17.04
N MET A 785 70.69 3.79 -15.77
CA MET A 785 69.68 4.71 -15.16
C MET A 785 68.17 4.34 -15.20
N ARG A 786 67.32 4.70 -14.21
CA ARG A 786 67.43 5.79 -13.19
C ARG A 786 66.71 5.40 -11.88
N ARG A 787 67.27 5.81 -10.72
CA ARG A 787 66.69 5.58 -9.36
C ARG A 787 65.46 6.47 -9.09
N ARG A 788 64.42 5.93 -8.42
CA ARG A 788 63.56 6.63 -7.42
C ARG A 788 62.59 5.67 -6.71
N GLY A 789 62.42 5.79 -5.38
CA GLY A 789 61.13 5.53 -4.73
C GLY A 789 60.83 4.19 -4.04
N SER A 790 61.78 3.56 -3.32
CA SER A 790 61.49 2.39 -2.47
C SER A 790 60.78 2.77 -1.14
N SER A 791 59.53 3.22 -1.20
CA SER A 791 58.70 3.48 0.00
C SER A 791 57.21 3.12 -0.12
N LEU A 792 56.69 2.85 -1.33
CA LEU A 792 55.24 2.64 -1.56
C LEU A 792 54.71 1.22 -1.28
N ARG A 793 55.57 0.19 -1.21
CA ARG A 793 55.11 -1.22 -1.15
C ARG A 793 54.70 -1.73 0.25
N ARG A 794 54.89 -0.95 1.33
CA ARG A 794 54.46 -1.31 2.69
C ARG A 794 53.12 -0.70 3.15
N ARG A 795 52.50 0.21 2.38
CA ARG A 795 51.21 0.85 2.76
C ARG A 795 49.95 0.20 2.19
N PHE A 796 50.07 -0.74 1.24
CA PHE A 796 48.90 -1.33 0.56
C PHE A 796 48.44 -2.70 1.08
N SER A 797 49.13 -3.32 2.04
CA SER A 797 48.70 -4.59 2.65
C SER A 797 47.83 -4.42 3.90
N SER A 798 48.15 -3.48 4.80
CA SER A 798 47.38 -3.28 6.04
C SER A 798 46.00 -2.65 5.81
N GLY A 799 45.86 -1.79 4.79
CA GLY A 799 44.61 -1.09 4.50
C GLY A 799 43.45 -2.00 4.08
N LYS A 800 43.72 -3.12 3.38
CA LYS A 800 42.68 -4.07 2.94
C LYS A 800 42.25 -5.07 4.03
N GLN A 801 43.07 -5.28 5.07
CA GLN A 801 42.77 -6.24 6.14
C GLN A 801 41.85 -5.63 7.21
N GLY A 802 42.08 -4.36 7.59
CA GLY A 802 41.16 -3.62 8.46
C GLY A 802 39.75 -3.58 7.88
N THR A 803 39.63 -3.24 6.59
CA THR A 803 38.32 -3.18 5.90
C THR A 803 37.55 -4.50 5.89
N LEU A 804 38.21 -5.67 5.92
CA LEU A 804 37.49 -6.95 5.96
C LEU A 804 36.92 -7.24 7.37
N LEU A 805 37.71 -7.02 8.41
CA LEU A 805 37.29 -7.19 9.80
C LEU A 805 36.22 -6.18 10.19
N ASP A 806 36.33 -4.93 9.73
CA ASP A 806 35.31 -3.91 9.93
C ASP A 806 34.03 -4.21 9.11
N HIS A 807 34.16 -4.79 7.91
CA HIS A 807 33.00 -5.26 7.15
C HIS A 807 32.29 -6.42 7.84
N LEU A 808 33.02 -7.44 8.33
CA LEU A 808 32.45 -8.55 9.09
C LEU A 808 31.80 -8.10 10.42
N ARG A 809 32.35 -7.08 11.08
CA ARG A 809 31.71 -6.43 12.23
C ARG A 809 30.43 -5.68 11.84
N SER A 810 30.45 -4.96 10.71
CA SER A 810 29.25 -4.28 10.19
C SER A 810 28.15 -5.24 9.71
N GLN A 811 28.50 -6.50 9.46
CA GLN A 811 27.58 -7.59 9.11
C GLN A 811 27.20 -8.50 10.30
N ALA A 812 27.59 -8.14 11.53
CA ALA A 812 27.15 -8.87 12.71
C ALA A 812 25.61 -8.85 12.81
N PRO A 813 24.94 -10.01 12.99
CA PRO A 813 23.49 -10.08 12.96
C PRO A 813 22.83 -9.35 14.15
N VAL A 814 23.53 -9.24 15.28
CA VAL A 814 23.21 -8.33 16.40
C VAL A 814 24.20 -7.18 16.35
N THR A 815 23.72 -5.94 16.28
CA THR A 815 24.59 -4.75 16.28
C THR A 815 25.10 -4.44 17.69
N THR A 816 26.19 -3.68 17.80
CA THR A 816 26.72 -3.22 19.10
C THR A 816 25.68 -2.39 19.85
N GLU A 817 24.94 -1.51 19.17
CA GLU A 817 23.85 -0.72 19.76
C GLU A 817 22.71 -1.61 20.30
N GLN A 818 22.35 -2.67 19.58
CA GLN A 818 21.35 -3.64 20.05
C GLN A 818 21.85 -4.39 21.29
N PHE A 819 23.11 -4.81 21.32
CA PHE A 819 23.72 -5.48 22.47
C PHE A 819 23.85 -4.56 23.69
N GLU A 820 24.26 -3.31 23.51
CA GLU A 820 24.29 -2.30 24.58
C GLU A 820 22.88 -2.04 25.14
N ALA A 821 21.86 -1.96 24.29
CA ALA A 821 20.47 -1.82 24.72
C ALA A 821 19.93 -3.07 25.46
N ILE A 822 20.39 -4.28 25.12
CA ILE A 822 20.08 -5.51 25.87
C ILE A 822 20.70 -5.42 27.28
N MET A 823 21.97 -5.03 27.37
CA MET A 823 22.68 -4.88 28.64
C MET A 823 22.06 -3.78 29.52
N GLU A 824 21.66 -2.64 28.95
CA GLU A 824 20.92 -1.58 29.65
C GLU A 824 19.58 -2.11 30.20
N ARG A 825 18.79 -2.85 29.40
CA ARG A 825 17.53 -3.45 29.87
C ARG A 825 17.75 -4.41 31.04
N LYS A 826 18.75 -5.29 30.96
CA LYS A 826 19.11 -6.23 32.03
C LYS A 826 19.55 -5.49 33.31
N GLN A 827 20.32 -4.42 33.18
CA GLN A 827 20.73 -3.57 34.30
C GLN A 827 19.53 -2.83 34.93
N ILE A 828 18.61 -2.30 34.11
CA ILE A 828 17.36 -1.68 34.57
C ILE A 828 16.50 -2.72 35.33
N ALA A 829 16.34 -3.93 34.79
CA ALA A 829 15.62 -5.03 35.44
C ALA A 829 16.16 -5.32 36.84
N ALA A 830 17.48 -5.56 36.93
CA ALA A 830 18.15 -5.83 38.20
C ALA A 830 18.00 -4.67 39.20
N THR A 831 18.13 -3.43 38.73
CA THR A 831 17.97 -2.23 39.55
C THR A 831 16.54 -2.08 40.08
N ILE A 832 15.51 -2.32 39.24
CA ILE A 832 14.10 -2.30 39.65
C ILE A 832 13.84 -3.41 40.68
N LEU A 833 14.34 -4.63 40.46
CA LEU A 833 14.16 -5.74 41.40
C LEU A 833 14.85 -5.46 42.75
N GLN A 834 16.06 -4.89 42.75
CA GLN A 834 16.77 -4.51 43.97
C GLN A 834 16.04 -3.39 44.72
N ASP A 835 15.57 -2.36 44.02
CA ASP A 835 14.77 -1.27 44.61
C ASP A 835 13.42 -1.78 45.16
N VAL A 836 12.78 -2.76 44.50
CA VAL A 836 11.56 -3.42 44.98
C VAL A 836 11.84 -4.29 46.21
N GLN A 837 12.88 -5.12 46.21
CA GLN A 837 13.29 -5.91 47.38
C GLN A 837 13.62 -5.02 48.57
N PHE A 838 14.26 -3.86 48.35
CA PHE A 838 14.47 -2.84 49.37
C PHE A 838 13.13 -2.27 49.89
N LEU A 839 12.20 -1.92 49.00
CA LEU A 839 10.87 -1.42 49.37
C LEU A 839 10.03 -2.46 50.12
N LEU A 840 10.19 -3.76 49.85
CA LEU A 840 9.51 -4.83 50.58
C LEU A 840 10.12 -5.03 51.97
N LYS A 841 11.45 -4.92 52.11
CA LYS A 841 12.14 -4.96 53.41
C LYS A 841 11.79 -3.76 54.30
N VAL A 842 11.73 -2.55 53.74
CA VAL A 842 11.35 -1.32 54.46
C VAL A 842 9.83 -1.24 54.66
N GLY A 843 9.07 -1.71 53.69
CA GLY A 843 7.61 -1.67 53.62
C GLY A 843 6.91 -2.87 54.23
N GLY A 844 7.57 -3.61 55.13
CA GLY A 844 7.03 -4.81 55.76
C GLY A 844 5.64 -4.58 56.39
N GLN A 845 4.85 -5.66 56.52
CA GLN A 845 3.38 -5.69 56.68
C GLN A 845 2.73 -4.70 57.68
N LYS A 846 3.48 -4.13 58.62
CA LYS A 846 2.98 -3.15 59.61
C LYS A 846 3.10 -1.68 59.16
N THR A 847 3.78 -1.38 58.05
CA THR A 847 3.98 0.01 57.59
C THR A 847 2.86 0.46 56.64
N PRO A 848 2.22 1.63 56.86
CA PRO A 848 1.14 2.09 56.00
C PRO A 848 1.69 2.58 54.64
N ILE A 849 1.05 2.14 53.55
CA ILE A 849 1.44 2.43 52.15
C ILE A 849 1.70 3.92 51.90
N ARG A 850 0.94 4.82 52.54
CA ARG A 850 1.13 6.29 52.44
C ARG A 850 2.51 6.79 52.87
N VAL A 851 3.17 6.11 53.83
CA VAL A 851 4.55 6.42 54.25
C VAL A 851 5.53 5.88 53.22
N VAL A 852 5.32 4.66 52.72
CA VAL A 852 6.16 4.05 51.67
C VAL A 852 6.10 4.86 50.37
N CYS A 853 4.95 5.45 50.01
CA CYS A 853 4.81 6.39 48.87
C CYS A 853 5.67 7.66 48.97
N ARG A 854 6.16 8.03 50.17
CA ARG A 854 7.06 9.19 50.36
C ARG A 854 8.54 8.84 50.19
N HIS A 855 8.89 7.55 50.16
CA HIS A 855 10.28 7.10 50.03
C HIS A 855 10.88 7.46 48.67
N ARG A 856 12.16 7.84 48.62
CA ARG A 856 12.84 8.19 47.34
C ARG A 856 12.82 7.01 46.37
N THR A 857 12.99 5.79 46.88
CA THR A 857 12.96 4.53 46.11
C THR A 857 11.61 4.24 45.48
N SER A 858 10.48 4.49 46.16
CA SER A 858 9.15 4.22 45.57
C SER A 858 8.86 5.16 44.40
N LYS A 859 9.33 6.42 44.46
CA LYS A 859 9.32 7.33 43.31
C LYS A 859 10.19 6.82 42.14
N ARG A 860 11.36 6.21 42.40
CA ARG A 860 12.19 5.61 41.34
C ARG A 860 11.49 4.42 40.69
N VAL A 861 11.03 3.46 41.50
CA VAL A 861 10.29 2.27 41.02
C VAL A 861 9.05 2.69 40.24
N PHE A 862 8.25 3.62 40.75
CA PHE A 862 7.07 4.13 40.05
C PHE A 862 7.40 4.75 38.70
N LEU A 863 8.42 5.63 38.62
CA LEU A 863 8.83 6.25 37.35
C LEU A 863 9.41 5.22 36.37
N ALA A 864 10.13 4.21 36.86
CA ALA A 864 10.69 3.13 36.04
C ALA A 864 9.57 2.24 35.46
N LEU A 865 8.61 1.81 36.30
CA LEU A 865 7.45 1.02 35.86
C LEU A 865 6.47 1.84 34.99
N GLN A 866 6.39 3.17 35.17
CA GLN A 866 5.64 4.06 34.29
C GLN A 866 6.30 4.21 32.91
N LYS A 867 7.64 4.32 32.86
CA LYS A 867 8.40 4.38 31.61
C LYS A 867 8.43 3.04 30.88
N TYR A 868 8.44 1.93 31.63
CA TYR A 868 8.61 0.57 31.14
C TYR A 868 7.58 -0.38 31.81
N PRO A 869 6.30 -0.34 31.39
CA PRO A 869 5.22 -1.10 32.04
C PRO A 869 5.41 -2.62 31.98
N VAL A 870 6.21 -3.11 31.03
CA VAL A 870 6.53 -4.53 30.84
C VAL A 870 7.17 -5.13 32.11
N TYR A 871 7.97 -4.38 32.89
CA TYR A 871 8.57 -4.88 34.13
C TYR A 871 7.55 -5.14 35.27
N LEU A 872 6.26 -4.81 35.12
CA LEU A 872 5.25 -5.30 36.06
C LEU A 872 5.09 -6.82 35.97
N ASP A 873 5.09 -7.38 34.76
CA ASP A 873 5.07 -8.85 34.56
C ASP A 873 6.36 -9.49 35.10
N TYR A 874 7.52 -8.83 34.94
CA TYR A 874 8.78 -9.29 35.54
C TYR A 874 8.65 -9.49 37.05
N LEU A 875 8.14 -8.47 37.74
CA LEU A 875 7.99 -8.50 39.19
C LEU A 875 7.05 -9.61 39.63
N ARG A 876 5.89 -9.79 38.98
CA ARG A 876 4.94 -10.88 39.28
C ARG A 876 5.62 -12.24 39.32
N ASP A 877 6.57 -12.48 38.43
CA ASP A 877 7.23 -13.78 38.27
C ASP A 877 8.46 -13.94 39.21
N HIS A 878 8.91 -12.88 39.90
CA HIS A 878 10.15 -12.84 40.71
C HIS A 878 9.96 -12.46 42.19
N ILE A 879 8.76 -12.08 42.62
CA ILE A 879 8.40 -11.83 44.03
C ILE A 879 7.12 -12.59 44.39
N THR A 880 6.77 -12.70 45.68
CA THR A 880 5.54 -13.42 46.03
C THR A 880 4.29 -12.67 45.54
N TYR A 881 3.18 -13.38 45.36
CA TYR A 881 1.91 -12.76 44.94
C TYR A 881 1.47 -11.61 45.88
N LEU A 882 1.73 -11.75 47.19
CA LEU A 882 1.43 -10.72 48.20
C LEU A 882 2.31 -9.48 48.02
N ASP A 883 3.61 -9.68 47.76
CA ASP A 883 4.56 -8.60 47.48
C ASP A 883 4.21 -7.87 46.17
N TYR A 884 3.80 -8.62 45.14
CA TYR A 884 3.35 -8.07 43.86
C TYR A 884 2.08 -7.23 44.02
N ASP A 885 1.07 -7.71 44.75
CA ASP A 885 -0.14 -6.93 45.01
C ASP A 885 0.15 -5.69 45.89
N PHE A 886 1.11 -5.76 46.81
CA PHE A 886 1.60 -4.59 47.55
C PHE A 886 2.23 -3.54 46.63
N ILE A 887 3.15 -3.93 45.72
CA ILE A 887 3.76 -3.01 44.75
C ILE A 887 2.72 -2.46 43.76
N ARG A 888 1.73 -3.27 43.35
CA ARG A 888 0.59 -2.83 42.53
C ARG A 888 -0.24 -1.77 43.24
N LYS A 889 -0.59 -1.99 44.52
CA LYS A 889 -1.31 -1.02 45.37
C LYS A 889 -0.50 0.27 45.59
N LEU A 890 0.81 0.15 45.82
CA LEU A 890 1.74 1.28 45.91
C LEU A 890 1.70 2.13 44.62
N CYS A 891 1.78 1.51 43.44
CA CYS A 891 1.71 2.22 42.17
C CYS A 891 0.34 2.89 41.92
N LEU A 892 -0.75 2.25 42.34
CA LEU A 892 -2.09 2.85 42.27
C LEU A 892 -2.22 4.10 43.16
N GLU A 893 -1.73 4.03 44.40
CA GLU A 893 -1.71 5.18 45.32
C GLU A 893 -0.79 6.30 44.81
N MET A 894 0.36 5.99 44.23
CA MET A 894 1.24 6.99 43.62
C MET A 894 0.61 7.63 42.37
N THR A 895 -0.15 6.87 41.57
CA THR A 895 -0.92 7.40 40.43
C THR A 895 -2.04 8.34 40.92
N ARG A 896 -2.76 7.97 41.99
CA ARG A 896 -3.76 8.82 42.65
C ARG A 896 -3.12 10.11 43.16
N ALA A 897 -1.95 10.03 43.80
CA ALA A 897 -1.21 11.19 44.30
C ALA A 897 -0.65 12.08 43.17
N GLN A 898 -0.25 11.53 42.02
CA GLN A 898 0.14 12.32 40.85
C GLN A 898 -1.06 13.04 40.23
N ARG A 899 -2.21 12.37 40.06
CA ARG A 899 -3.44 13.01 39.60
C ARG A 899 -3.87 14.13 40.54
N TRP A 900 -3.82 13.89 41.86
CA TRP A 900 -4.07 14.92 42.87
C TRP A 900 -3.14 16.12 42.67
N ARG A 901 -1.82 15.93 42.56
CA ARG A 901 -0.87 17.03 42.30
C ARG A 901 -1.12 17.78 40.99
N PHE A 902 -1.67 17.13 39.96
CA PHE A 902 -2.06 17.78 38.72
C PHE A 902 -3.28 18.69 38.92
N PHE A 903 -4.31 18.22 39.64
CA PHE A 903 -5.46 19.04 40.03
C PHE A 903 -5.09 20.14 41.04
N SER A 904 -4.20 19.88 42.01
CA SER A 904 -3.69 20.89 42.93
C SER A 904 -2.96 22.01 42.20
N ARG A 905 -2.13 21.70 41.20
CA ARG A 905 -1.45 22.72 40.39
C ARG A 905 -2.39 23.54 39.51
N LEU A 906 -3.47 22.93 39.00
CA LEU A 906 -4.53 23.67 38.30
C LEU A 906 -5.17 24.68 39.26
N HIS A 907 -5.54 24.24 40.47
CA HIS A 907 -6.14 25.12 41.47
C HIS A 907 -5.17 26.19 42.01
N GLU A 908 -3.89 25.85 42.23
CA GLU A 908 -2.83 26.80 42.54
C GLU A 908 -2.60 27.80 41.39
N SER A 909 -2.73 27.38 40.12
CA SER A 909 -2.64 28.30 38.98
C SER A 909 -3.85 29.23 38.87
N GLU A 910 -5.06 28.75 39.18
CA GLU A 910 -6.28 29.57 39.27
C GLU A 910 -6.22 30.57 40.43
N GLN A 911 -5.56 30.20 41.54
CA GLN A 911 -5.30 31.10 42.67
C GLN A 911 -4.16 32.10 42.39
N SER A 912 -3.06 31.69 41.73
CA SER A 912 -1.97 32.60 41.32
C SER A 912 -2.49 33.65 40.32
N SER A 913 -3.25 33.22 39.31
CA SER A 913 -3.86 34.13 38.33
C SER A 913 -4.92 35.08 38.90
N ARG A 914 -5.41 34.82 40.12
CA ARG A 914 -6.30 35.74 40.87
C ARG A 914 -5.56 36.68 41.81
N ASN A 915 -4.31 36.40 42.16
CA ASN A 915 -3.50 37.21 43.07
C ASN A 915 -2.40 38.03 42.37
N GLU A 916 -2.03 37.72 41.12
CA GLU A 916 -1.00 38.45 40.35
C GLU A 916 -1.55 39.60 39.48
N THR A 917 -2.72 40.15 39.81
CA THR A 917 -3.23 41.41 39.23
C THR A 917 -3.04 42.63 40.13
N SER A 918 -1.91 42.69 40.86
CA SER A 918 -1.45 43.93 41.50
C SER A 918 0.08 44.03 41.63
N HIS A 919 0.61 45.09 41.02
CA HIS A 919 1.95 45.69 41.18
C HIS A 919 3.21 45.03 40.57
N VAL A 920 4.10 45.97 40.21
CA VAL A 920 5.53 45.87 39.83
C VAL A 920 5.86 45.45 38.40
N THR A 921 5.97 46.47 37.56
CA THR A 921 6.86 46.52 36.39
C THR A 921 8.33 46.49 36.81
N ASP A 922 9.15 45.59 36.24
CA ASP A 922 10.61 45.77 36.23
C ASP A 922 11.25 45.13 34.96
N PRO A 923 12.00 45.87 34.10
CA PRO A 923 12.39 45.37 32.77
C PRO A 923 13.59 44.39 32.76
N GLN A 924 14.29 44.17 33.87
CA GLN A 924 15.62 43.51 33.84
C GLN A 924 15.58 41.98 33.73
N THR A 925 14.48 41.32 34.08
CA THR A 925 14.37 39.84 34.09
C THR A 925 14.32 39.20 32.69
N TRP A 926 14.06 39.96 31.63
CA TRP A 926 13.99 39.45 30.26
C TRP A 926 15.36 39.23 29.59
N ALA A 927 16.42 39.87 30.09
CA ALA A 927 17.77 39.74 29.53
C ALA A 927 18.41 38.37 29.85
N GLU A 928 18.25 37.86 31.08
CA GLU A 928 18.83 36.57 31.50
C GLU A 928 18.19 35.35 30.80
N TYR A 929 16.89 35.41 30.46
CA TYR A 929 16.20 34.30 29.82
C TYR A 929 16.69 34.05 28.38
N SER A 930 17.11 35.11 27.69
CA SER A 930 17.62 35.06 26.32
C SER A 930 18.99 34.36 26.22
N GLN A 931 19.87 34.53 27.21
CA GLN A 931 21.22 33.96 27.16
C GLN A 931 21.28 32.44 27.44
N ARG A 932 20.29 31.86 28.14
CA ARG A 932 20.34 30.44 28.54
C ARG A 932 19.84 29.43 27.51
N THR A 933 19.19 29.85 26.42
CA THR A 933 18.40 28.90 25.60
C THR A 933 19.01 28.51 24.26
N ASN A 934 20.07 29.19 23.78
CA ASN A 934 20.90 28.79 22.62
C ASN A 934 20.12 28.24 21.40
N ARG A 935 19.00 28.89 21.04
CA ARG A 935 18.20 28.58 19.85
C ARG A 935 18.19 29.78 18.90
N PRO A 936 18.43 29.59 17.59
CA PRO A 936 18.32 30.66 16.62
C PRO A 936 16.85 31.08 16.46
N VAL A 937 16.55 32.35 16.72
CA VAL A 937 15.21 32.92 16.54
C VAL A 937 15.01 33.29 15.08
N VAL A 938 14.14 32.55 14.38
CA VAL A 938 13.65 32.93 13.05
C VAL A 938 12.60 34.03 13.22
N ARG A 939 12.90 35.25 12.76
CA ARG A 939 11.91 36.33 12.67
C ARG A 939 10.98 36.07 11.48
N THR A 940 9.70 35.81 11.75
CA THR A 940 8.61 35.97 10.78
C THR A 940 7.87 37.27 11.08
N THR A 941 7.99 38.25 10.20
CA THR A 941 7.18 39.48 10.20
C THR A 941 5.78 39.18 9.69
N GLY A 942 4.75 39.58 10.44
CA GLY A 942 3.34 39.42 10.06
C GLY A 942 2.45 40.35 10.86
N SER A 943 2.16 41.52 10.30
CA SER A 943 1.34 42.58 10.91
C SER A 943 -0.14 42.43 10.56
N SER A 944 -1.03 42.60 11.54
CA SER A 944 -2.40 43.08 11.33
C SER A 944 -2.92 43.73 12.65
N PRO A 945 -3.68 44.82 12.61
CA PRO A 945 -4.03 45.60 13.81
C PRO A 945 -5.36 45.18 14.47
N ASP A 946 -5.52 45.61 15.73
CA ASP A 946 -6.75 45.53 16.51
C ASP A 946 -7.88 46.43 15.96
N MET A 947 -9.13 46.03 16.20
CA MET A 947 -10.09 46.94 16.86
C MET A 947 -11.24 46.17 17.55
N ASN A 948 -11.50 46.54 18.81
CA ASN A 948 -12.64 46.09 19.60
C ASN A 948 -13.92 46.85 19.23
N VAL A 949 -15.06 46.16 19.14
CA VAL A 949 -16.36 46.67 19.63
C VAL A 949 -17.06 45.54 20.41
N LYS A 950 -17.98 45.91 21.29
CA LYS A 950 -18.37 45.20 22.52
C LYS A 950 -19.92 45.25 22.66
N VAL A 951 -20.46 44.47 23.61
CA VAL A 951 -21.74 44.70 24.33
C VAL A 951 -22.99 43.87 23.90
N THR A 952 -23.57 43.22 24.95
CA THR A 952 -24.94 42.72 25.24
C THR A 952 -25.62 41.52 24.57
N ASP A 953 -26.19 40.70 25.46
CA ASP A 953 -27.30 39.75 25.29
C ASP A 953 -28.67 40.43 25.05
N LEU A 954 -29.69 39.58 24.77
CA LEU A 954 -31.15 39.81 24.89
C LEU A 954 -31.82 40.73 23.84
N GLU A 955 -32.32 40.12 22.75
CA GLU A 955 -33.71 39.60 22.66
C GLU A 955 -33.78 38.38 21.72
#